data_AF-A0A193GBZ7-F1
#
_entry.id   AF-A0A193GBZ7-F1
#
_cell.length_a   1.000
_cell.length_b   1.000
_cell.length_c   1.000
_cell.angle_alpha   90.00
_cell.angle_beta   90.00
_cell.angle_gamma   90.00
#
_symmetry.space_group_name_H-M   'P 1'
#
loop_
_entity.id
_entity.type
_entity.pdbx_description
1 polymer ?
#
loop_
_entity_poly.entity_id
_entity_poly.type
_entity_poly.pdbx_seq_one_letter_code
_entity_poly.pdbx_strand_id
1 'polypeptide(L)'
;MERRGYCTLCRSRCGTRNVVQDDRLVRVVPDTDHPTGQSMCMKGRAAPELVHSPHRILYPMRRTRPKDSADPGWRRISWDEALSETAGRLAAIRAESGAESVAFGVTTPSGTPLSDSIDWIERFVRVFGSPNICYATEICNWHKDYAHAFTFGCGMPVADYAHAGLIMLWGHNPANTWLAQAHAIGVGRAAGARLLVVDPRRTALAAQADVWLQVRPGSDAAVALGLAHLLLSRRGYDEGFVRHWTNAPLLVRGDTGRLLRPADIGLPGADGSTWVAWDEAAGAPAPYDTRFDAAAQGASGFALDGRYDIALRDGGRVACRPALALLAERCAAYTPARTSELSGVPQQQLRAAAELIAQARPVAYHAWTGIGQHTNASQTERAVAVLYALTGSFDVTGGNRQHPRQPAAVVNGLDLIPAAQRAKALGLAERPLGPPAQGWITARDMYTAILEQRPYPIRAMMAFGSNPLASQADVAMGEAALQALEFHVHCDLFETPSSRYADILLPINTPWEREGLRMGFEISAQAQELVQLRPRMVTPRGESRSDNDIVFDLATRLGMGEQFFDGSLERGWNHMLAPLGLTVADLRQAEGGVRRRLTHIDRKYAAPPAATAPSPPAGEGAPVTCSPVAGFATESRRVELYSELLLRHGYDPLPDHVEPADSPRDGDGRYPLVLTSAKSGYYCHSQHRSLVSLRKRDPVPRVAMHPLLARRRGIAAGDWVRVRTRTGTARFVAQLQADLQEHVVVADYGWWQACPEIGYDGFPVLGAAGSNYNALISADKADPISGSIPMRSFLCDIERDPASDPGRRAWPGMRAFQVTELRRRPHDVLEIAFTPLDGGELAPHRPGQHITLRVPAAAAADAMAPGATSAGQEVDAAITRAYSLIDAADTPRRRSYTIAVRHQCGTAPNGQPWQGAMSGHLHTRLRAGDHVELGAPSGNFVLPTRSPQPIVLFAGGIGITPFLAYLETLAAQPDAARATMPRVWLHYANRSRASVAFADRIQALGATLPALTVRHYYSDASDAHSGSGRYAGAAAVDDALIAQRARFYLCGPTPMMRAITEGLVARGVPSFDIFSETFRSPARVDLDPARQYAVRFARAGNAAATWSGSRGTLLAFAESLGLALPSGCRVGQCESCAVRILEGRVRHLHGVEPEDPDVCLTCQAVPTTDLVLDT
;
A
#
# COMPACT_ATOMS: atom_id res chain seq x y z
N MET A 1 -22.59 -20.14 -5.15
CA MET A 1 -21.55 -21.11 -4.73
C MET A 1 -20.46 -20.36 -3.98
N GLU A 2 -19.87 -21.00 -2.98
CA GLU A 2 -18.69 -20.49 -2.30
C GLU A 2 -17.48 -21.35 -2.64
N ARG A 3 -16.32 -20.74 -2.85
CA ARG A 3 -15.09 -21.42 -3.24
C ARG A 3 -13.92 -20.97 -2.37
N ARG A 4 -13.16 -21.91 -1.81
CA ARG A 4 -11.96 -21.64 -1.02
C ARG A 4 -10.76 -21.34 -1.91
N GLY A 5 -9.92 -20.40 -1.49
CA GLY A 5 -8.71 -20.01 -2.19
C GLY A 5 -7.84 -19.07 -1.37
N TYR A 6 -7.05 -18.24 -2.04
CA TYR A 6 -6.24 -17.20 -1.40
C TYR A 6 -6.07 -15.99 -2.34
N CYS A 7 -5.90 -14.80 -1.77
CA CYS A 7 -5.74 -13.56 -2.50
C CYS A 7 -4.28 -13.28 -2.82
N THR A 8 -3.91 -13.13 -4.09
CA THR A 8 -2.52 -12.88 -4.52
C THR A 8 -2.23 -11.43 -4.92
N LEU A 9 -3.06 -10.48 -4.51
CA LEU A 9 -2.77 -9.06 -4.74
C LEU A 9 -1.50 -8.56 -4.00
N CYS A 10 -0.99 -9.31 -3.02
CA CYS A 10 0.27 -9.02 -2.33
C CYS A 10 0.90 -10.27 -1.70
N ARG A 11 2.11 -10.12 -1.17
CA ARG A 11 2.90 -11.20 -0.53
C ARG A 11 2.20 -11.91 0.62
N SER A 12 1.22 -11.27 1.29
CA SER A 12 0.53 -11.86 2.44
C SER A 12 -0.27 -13.12 2.08
N ARG A 13 -0.73 -13.26 0.82
CA ARG A 13 -1.50 -14.41 0.34
C ARG A 13 -2.61 -14.86 1.30
N CYS A 14 -3.44 -13.91 1.73
CA CYS A 14 -4.51 -14.16 2.71
C CYS A 14 -5.46 -15.25 2.20
N GLY A 15 -5.74 -16.26 3.02
CA GLY A 15 -6.74 -17.28 2.70
C GLY A 15 -8.14 -16.66 2.58
N THR A 16 -8.90 -17.07 1.56
CA THR A 16 -10.18 -16.46 1.22
C THR A 16 -11.28 -17.47 0.94
N ARG A 17 -12.50 -17.11 1.31
CA ARG A 17 -13.72 -17.70 0.75
C ARG A 17 -14.33 -16.72 -0.24
N ASN A 18 -14.65 -17.21 -1.43
CA ASN A 18 -15.04 -16.40 -2.58
C ASN A 18 -16.48 -16.76 -2.97
N VAL A 19 -17.38 -15.79 -2.86
CA VAL A 19 -18.81 -15.98 -3.15
C VAL A 19 -19.06 -15.66 -4.62
N VAL A 20 -19.52 -16.67 -5.36
CA VAL A 20 -19.78 -16.62 -6.80
C VAL A 20 -21.25 -16.92 -7.08
N GLN A 21 -21.90 -16.06 -7.88
CA GLN A 21 -23.27 -16.22 -8.36
C GLN A 21 -23.30 -16.00 -9.86
N ASP A 22 -23.84 -16.95 -10.62
CA ASP A 22 -23.96 -16.86 -12.09
C ASP A 22 -22.65 -16.40 -12.78
N ASP A 23 -21.54 -17.04 -12.41
CA ASP A 23 -20.19 -16.72 -12.90
C ASP A 23 -19.72 -15.28 -12.63
N ARG A 24 -20.25 -14.66 -11.57
CA ARG A 24 -19.83 -13.36 -11.05
C ARG A 24 -19.27 -13.49 -9.65
N LEU A 25 -18.08 -12.94 -9.44
CA LEU A 25 -17.52 -12.76 -8.10
C LEU A 25 -18.30 -11.64 -7.41
N VAL A 26 -19.04 -11.99 -6.35
CA VAL A 26 -19.91 -11.06 -5.62
C VAL A 26 -19.22 -10.52 -4.38
N ARG A 27 -18.46 -11.38 -3.68
CA ARG A 27 -17.83 -11.03 -2.40
C ARG A 27 -16.62 -11.92 -2.13
N VAL A 28 -15.63 -11.35 -1.43
CA VAL A 28 -14.45 -12.07 -0.95
C VAL A 28 -14.32 -11.83 0.55
N VAL A 29 -14.23 -12.89 1.35
CA VAL A 29 -14.09 -12.83 2.80
C VAL A 29 -12.91 -13.66 3.28
N PRO A 30 -12.34 -13.38 4.46
CA PRO A 30 -11.30 -14.22 5.05
C PRO A 30 -11.77 -15.67 5.24
N ASP A 31 -10.88 -16.63 5.01
CA ASP A 31 -11.03 -18.02 5.41
C ASP A 31 -10.26 -18.27 6.71
N THR A 32 -10.94 -18.23 7.85
CA THR A 32 -10.30 -18.35 9.17
C THR A 32 -9.64 -19.71 9.42
N ASP A 33 -9.99 -20.74 8.64
CA ASP A 33 -9.36 -22.07 8.74
C ASP A 33 -8.04 -22.14 7.96
N HIS A 34 -7.81 -21.18 7.06
CA HIS A 34 -6.56 -21.06 6.31
C HIS A 34 -5.47 -20.41 7.20
N PRO A 35 -4.22 -20.91 7.19
CA PRO A 35 -3.16 -20.41 8.09
C PRO A 35 -2.81 -18.92 7.89
N THR A 36 -3.14 -18.34 6.74
CA THR A 36 -2.98 -16.90 6.44
C THR A 36 -4.30 -16.12 6.42
N GLY A 37 -5.42 -16.72 6.78
CA GLY A 37 -6.76 -16.16 6.58
C GLY A 37 -7.37 -15.44 7.78
N GLN A 38 -6.63 -15.26 8.88
CA GLN A 38 -7.10 -14.54 10.08
C GLN A 38 -7.45 -13.06 9.83
N SER A 39 -6.98 -12.47 8.74
CA SER A 39 -7.29 -11.08 8.37
C SER A 39 -7.31 -10.87 6.86
N MET A 40 -8.04 -9.84 6.42
CA MET A 40 -8.12 -9.45 5.02
C MET A 40 -8.16 -7.93 4.88
N CYS A 41 -7.36 -7.40 3.95
CA CYS A 41 -7.33 -5.98 3.65
C CYS A 41 -8.48 -5.55 2.72
N MET A 42 -8.77 -4.25 2.70
CA MET A 42 -9.80 -3.66 1.83
C MET A 42 -9.56 -3.91 0.35
N LYS A 43 -8.30 -3.99 -0.09
CA LYS A 43 -7.94 -4.32 -1.48
C LYS A 43 -8.47 -5.70 -1.88
N GLY A 44 -8.36 -6.68 -0.99
CA GLY A 44 -8.92 -8.02 -1.20
C GLY A 44 -10.44 -8.02 -1.20
N ARG A 45 -11.08 -7.24 -0.31
CA ARG A 45 -12.55 -7.08 -0.29
C ARG A 45 -13.09 -6.39 -1.55
N ALA A 46 -12.31 -5.49 -2.15
CA ALA A 46 -12.64 -4.79 -3.41
C ALA A 46 -12.41 -5.63 -4.68
N ALA A 47 -12.03 -6.91 -4.55
CA ALA A 47 -11.80 -7.80 -5.69
C ALA A 47 -12.98 -7.90 -6.68
N PRO A 48 -14.27 -7.95 -6.26
CA PRO A 48 -15.39 -7.92 -7.21
C PRO A 48 -15.34 -6.72 -8.15
N GLU A 49 -15.00 -5.55 -7.62
CA GLU A 49 -14.89 -4.32 -8.39
C GLU A 49 -13.72 -4.38 -9.39
N LEU A 50 -12.59 -4.97 -8.98
CA LEU A 50 -11.43 -5.20 -9.84
C LEU A 50 -11.76 -6.17 -10.99
N VAL A 51 -12.33 -7.35 -10.68
CA VAL A 51 -12.64 -8.40 -11.67
C VAL A 51 -13.61 -7.89 -12.73
N HIS A 52 -14.65 -7.19 -12.31
CA HIS A 52 -15.74 -6.77 -13.19
C HIS A 52 -15.56 -5.35 -13.73
N SER A 53 -14.47 -4.65 -13.40
CA SER A 53 -14.24 -3.26 -13.80
C SER A 53 -14.40 -3.08 -15.33
N PRO A 54 -15.12 -2.03 -15.78
CA PRO A 54 -15.31 -1.77 -17.21
C PRO A 54 -14.09 -1.16 -17.88
N HIS A 55 -13.13 -0.69 -17.07
CA HIS A 55 -11.89 -0.08 -17.56
C HIS A 55 -10.82 -1.12 -17.85
N ARG A 56 -11.11 -2.42 -17.66
CA ARG A 56 -10.16 -3.49 -17.97
C ARG A 56 -9.95 -3.60 -19.47
N ILE A 57 -8.71 -3.88 -19.86
CA ILE A 57 -8.44 -4.37 -21.21
C ILE A 57 -8.86 -5.85 -21.30
N LEU A 58 -9.67 -6.16 -22.30
CA LEU A 58 -10.30 -7.49 -22.44
C LEU A 58 -9.94 -8.21 -23.75
N TYR A 59 -9.24 -7.53 -24.66
CA TYR A 59 -8.87 -8.07 -25.98
C TYR A 59 -7.44 -7.63 -26.32
N PRO A 60 -6.68 -8.43 -27.10
CA PRO A 60 -5.41 -7.98 -27.67
C PRO A 60 -5.62 -6.76 -28.56
N MET A 61 -4.78 -5.74 -28.39
CA MET A 61 -4.85 -4.50 -29.15
C MET A 61 -3.51 -4.18 -29.81
N ARG A 62 -3.56 -3.70 -31.06
CA ARG A 62 -2.41 -3.14 -31.78
C ARG A 62 -2.51 -1.62 -31.83
N ARG A 63 -1.40 -0.93 -31.59
CA ARG A 63 -1.26 0.51 -31.77
C ARG A 63 -1.36 0.88 -33.26
N THR A 64 -2.05 1.98 -33.59
CA THR A 64 -2.16 2.45 -35.00
C THR A 64 -1.58 3.83 -35.23
N ARG A 65 -1.18 4.52 -34.16
CA ARG A 65 -0.56 5.86 -34.21
C ARG A 65 0.88 5.82 -33.71
N PRO A 66 1.74 6.79 -34.08
CA PRO A 66 3.12 6.91 -33.58
C PRO A 66 3.21 6.98 -32.05
N LYS A 67 4.33 6.50 -31.48
CA LYS A 67 4.52 6.34 -30.01
C LYS A 67 4.45 7.65 -29.21
N ASP A 68 4.69 8.79 -29.84
CA ASP A 68 4.56 10.14 -29.27
C ASP A 68 3.12 10.69 -29.28
N SER A 69 2.17 10.01 -29.94
CA SER A 69 0.75 10.36 -29.90
C SER A 69 0.16 10.14 -28.50
N ALA A 70 -0.53 11.16 -27.97
CA ALA A 70 -1.24 11.09 -26.70
C ALA A 70 -2.33 10.00 -26.63
N ASP A 71 -2.93 9.67 -27.78
CA ASP A 71 -3.84 8.55 -27.99
C ASP A 71 -3.16 7.49 -28.87
N PRO A 72 -2.92 6.25 -28.36
CA PRO A 72 -2.32 5.17 -29.13
C PRO A 72 -3.13 4.72 -30.36
N GLY A 73 -4.43 5.02 -30.41
CA GLY A 73 -5.31 4.57 -31.49
C GLY A 73 -5.47 3.05 -31.51
N TRP A 74 -5.73 2.42 -30.36
CA TRP A 74 -5.80 0.97 -30.24
C TRP A 74 -6.82 0.33 -31.21
N ARG A 75 -6.37 -0.67 -31.97
CA ARG A 75 -7.21 -1.53 -32.81
C ARG A 75 -7.20 -2.95 -32.26
N ARG A 76 -8.37 -3.54 -32.02
CA ARG A 76 -8.47 -4.94 -31.61
C ARG A 76 -7.88 -5.87 -32.68
N ILE A 77 -7.08 -6.82 -32.26
CA ILE A 77 -6.52 -7.92 -33.08
C ILE A 77 -6.81 -9.26 -32.40
N SER A 78 -6.61 -10.38 -33.11
CA SER A 78 -6.76 -11.70 -32.51
C SER A 78 -5.55 -12.07 -31.65
N TRP A 79 -5.71 -13.02 -30.73
CA TRP A 79 -4.59 -13.60 -29.99
C TRP A 79 -3.53 -14.23 -30.89
N ASP A 80 -3.95 -14.92 -31.95
CA ASP A 80 -3.02 -15.58 -32.86
C ASP A 80 -2.18 -14.56 -33.63
N GLU A 81 -2.81 -13.47 -34.10
CA GLU A 81 -2.11 -12.37 -34.75
C GLU A 81 -1.11 -11.71 -33.79
N ALA A 82 -1.55 -11.42 -32.56
CA ALA A 82 -0.72 -10.75 -31.55
C ALA A 82 0.51 -11.59 -31.15
N LEU A 83 0.33 -12.89 -30.90
CA LEU A 83 1.40 -13.77 -30.45
C LEU A 83 2.32 -14.20 -31.62
N SER A 84 1.80 -14.37 -32.83
CA SER A 84 2.63 -14.60 -34.03
C SER A 84 3.54 -13.40 -34.32
N GLU A 85 2.99 -12.18 -34.30
CA GLU A 85 3.79 -10.97 -34.51
C GLU A 85 4.84 -10.79 -33.40
N THR A 86 4.44 -11.00 -32.14
CA THR A 86 5.36 -10.94 -31.00
C THR A 86 6.50 -11.94 -31.15
N ALA A 87 6.20 -13.22 -31.38
CA ALA A 87 7.21 -14.25 -31.55
C ALA A 87 8.13 -13.96 -32.75
N GLY A 88 7.56 -13.55 -33.89
CA GLY A 88 8.32 -13.22 -35.10
C GLY A 88 9.29 -12.06 -34.89
N ARG A 89 8.84 -10.97 -34.26
CA ARG A 89 9.69 -9.79 -33.96
C ARG A 89 10.79 -10.11 -32.94
N LEU A 90 10.46 -10.83 -31.87
CA LEU A 90 11.45 -11.22 -30.87
C LEU A 90 12.50 -12.19 -31.45
N ALA A 91 12.09 -13.14 -32.29
CA ALA A 91 12.99 -14.06 -32.97
C ALA A 91 13.92 -13.33 -33.96
N ALA A 92 13.38 -12.39 -34.74
CA ALA A 92 14.17 -11.58 -35.67
C ALA A 92 15.24 -10.77 -34.94
N ILE A 93 14.87 -10.04 -33.89
CA ILE A 93 15.83 -9.25 -33.10
C ILE A 93 16.90 -10.14 -32.44
N ARG A 94 16.49 -11.31 -31.91
CA ARG A 94 17.43 -12.29 -31.34
C ARG A 94 18.44 -12.77 -32.39
N ALA A 95 18.00 -13.02 -33.62
CA ALA A 95 18.86 -13.49 -34.70
C ALA A 95 19.80 -12.38 -35.23
N GLU A 96 19.31 -11.15 -35.33
CA GLU A 96 20.04 -10.01 -35.88
C GLU A 96 21.04 -9.39 -34.89
N SER A 97 20.68 -9.30 -33.60
CA SER A 97 21.39 -8.50 -32.60
C SER A 97 21.64 -9.22 -31.28
N GLY A 98 21.35 -10.53 -31.22
CA GLY A 98 21.50 -11.33 -30.00
C GLY A 98 20.30 -11.20 -29.04
N ALA A 99 20.11 -12.22 -28.21
CA ALA A 99 19.01 -12.27 -27.25
C ALA A 99 19.08 -11.16 -26.19
N GLU A 100 20.28 -10.63 -25.93
CA GLU A 100 20.50 -9.48 -25.05
C GLU A 100 19.84 -8.19 -25.56
N SER A 101 19.56 -8.08 -26.86
CA SER A 101 18.88 -6.91 -27.44
C SER A 101 17.38 -6.84 -27.11
N VAL A 102 16.85 -7.81 -26.36
CA VAL A 102 15.47 -7.82 -25.84
C VAL A 102 15.49 -7.73 -24.32
N ALA A 103 14.86 -6.69 -23.77
CA ALA A 103 14.65 -6.55 -22.33
C ALA A 103 13.29 -7.08 -21.90
N PHE A 104 13.21 -7.57 -20.66
CA PHE A 104 11.97 -8.07 -20.08
C PHE A 104 11.64 -7.29 -18.81
N GLY A 105 10.60 -6.46 -18.86
CA GLY A 105 10.14 -5.70 -17.70
C GLY A 105 9.17 -6.52 -16.87
N VAL A 106 9.49 -6.78 -15.61
CA VAL A 106 8.69 -7.67 -14.77
C VAL A 106 8.35 -6.97 -13.45
N THR A 107 7.06 -6.89 -13.14
CA THR A 107 6.61 -6.24 -11.89
C THR A 107 6.97 -7.08 -10.65
N THR A 108 6.92 -6.48 -9.46
CA THR A 108 7.27 -7.21 -8.23
C THR A 108 6.17 -8.22 -7.83
N PRO A 109 6.52 -9.47 -7.44
CA PRO A 109 5.55 -10.42 -6.89
C PRO A 109 5.09 -10.03 -5.47
N SER A 110 5.71 -9.02 -4.85
CA SER A 110 5.38 -8.60 -3.47
C SER A 110 4.07 -7.82 -3.37
N GLY A 111 3.62 -7.21 -4.46
CA GLY A 111 2.42 -6.36 -4.51
C GLY A 111 1.58 -6.55 -5.76
N THR A 112 1.72 -7.69 -6.45
CA THR A 112 0.95 -8.01 -7.65
C THR A 112 0.67 -9.52 -7.72
N PRO A 113 -0.33 -9.93 -8.52
CA PRO A 113 -0.57 -11.35 -8.76
C PRO A 113 0.44 -12.08 -9.63
N LEU A 114 1.51 -11.40 -10.05
CA LEU A 114 2.59 -12.00 -10.81
C LEU A 114 3.24 -13.18 -10.07
N SER A 115 3.07 -13.26 -8.74
CA SER A 115 3.54 -14.39 -7.95
C SER A 115 3.02 -15.76 -8.41
N ASP A 116 1.93 -15.81 -9.17
CA ASP A 116 1.38 -17.06 -9.75
C ASP A 116 2.13 -17.53 -11.01
N SER A 117 2.96 -16.66 -11.61
CA SER A 117 3.53 -16.86 -12.95
C SER A 117 5.03 -16.55 -13.03
N ILE A 118 5.61 -15.95 -12.00
CA ILE A 118 7.00 -15.47 -12.00
C ILE A 118 8.01 -16.56 -12.37
N ASP A 119 7.86 -17.79 -11.87
CA ASP A 119 8.79 -18.88 -12.16
C ASP A 119 8.81 -19.23 -13.67
N TRP A 120 7.65 -19.22 -14.32
CA TRP A 120 7.52 -19.52 -15.75
C TRP A 120 7.96 -18.36 -16.64
N ILE A 121 7.72 -17.11 -16.21
CA ILE A 121 8.24 -15.92 -16.89
C ILE A 121 9.77 -15.92 -16.84
N GLU A 122 10.36 -16.17 -15.69
CA GLU A 122 11.82 -16.24 -15.57
C GLU A 122 12.41 -17.38 -16.40
N ARG A 123 11.78 -18.56 -16.39
CA ARG A 123 12.17 -19.65 -17.29
C ARG A 123 12.13 -19.20 -18.75
N PHE A 124 11.08 -18.50 -19.16
CA PHE A 124 10.90 -18.06 -20.55
C PHE A 124 12.02 -17.14 -20.98
N VAL A 125 12.33 -16.14 -20.16
CA VAL A 125 13.41 -15.18 -20.46
C VAL A 125 14.78 -15.87 -20.51
N ARG A 126 15.05 -16.77 -19.56
CA ARG A 126 16.34 -17.45 -19.48
C ARG A 126 16.56 -18.43 -20.63
N VAL A 127 15.53 -19.17 -21.04
CA VAL A 127 15.59 -20.07 -22.22
C VAL A 127 15.63 -19.26 -23.52
N PHE A 128 14.95 -18.11 -23.59
CA PHE A 128 15.11 -17.16 -24.70
C PHE A 128 16.56 -16.65 -24.82
N GLY A 129 17.27 -16.57 -23.68
CA GLY A 129 18.68 -16.23 -23.60
C GLY A 129 18.95 -14.75 -23.34
N SER A 130 17.96 -13.98 -22.90
CA SER A 130 18.23 -12.59 -22.49
C SER A 130 18.73 -12.54 -21.05
N PRO A 131 19.85 -11.86 -20.76
CA PRO A 131 20.29 -11.57 -19.40
C PRO A 131 19.57 -10.34 -18.80
N ASN A 132 18.68 -9.69 -19.56
CA ASN A 132 18.17 -8.35 -19.27
C ASN A 132 16.73 -8.39 -18.73
N ILE A 133 16.55 -8.97 -17.54
CA ILE A 133 15.29 -8.89 -16.80
C ILE A 133 15.33 -7.64 -15.90
N CYS A 134 14.48 -6.65 -16.19
CA CYS A 134 14.32 -5.48 -15.35
C CYS A 134 13.18 -5.71 -14.35
N TYR A 135 13.56 -5.98 -13.10
CA TYR A 135 12.65 -5.95 -11.96
C TYR A 135 12.61 -4.55 -11.34
N ALA A 136 12.04 -4.48 -10.14
CA ALA A 136 12.14 -3.35 -9.22
C ALA A 136 13.01 -3.73 -8.00
N THR A 137 13.97 -4.65 -8.16
CA THR A 137 14.77 -5.23 -7.06
C THR A 137 15.55 -4.14 -6.31
N GLU A 138 16.13 -3.20 -7.07
CA GLU A 138 16.86 -2.02 -6.61
C GLU A 138 16.01 -1.06 -5.77
N ILE A 139 14.68 -1.10 -5.90
CA ILE A 139 13.73 -0.30 -5.11
C ILE A 139 12.79 -1.16 -4.23
N CYS A 140 13.01 -2.47 -4.10
CA CYS A 140 12.06 -3.36 -3.41
C CYS A 140 12.72 -4.22 -2.33
N ASN A 141 13.52 -5.21 -2.71
CA ASN A 141 13.91 -6.30 -1.82
C ASN A 141 15.41 -6.57 -1.78
N TRP A 142 16.23 -5.86 -2.57
CA TRP A 142 17.68 -6.08 -2.59
C TRP A 142 18.31 -6.15 -1.19
N HIS A 143 18.13 -5.09 -0.41
CA HIS A 143 18.73 -4.93 0.92
C HIS A 143 18.39 -6.14 1.80
N LYS A 144 17.11 -6.46 1.99
CA LYS A 144 16.72 -7.56 2.89
C LYS A 144 17.11 -8.95 2.38
N ASP A 145 17.17 -9.18 1.06
CA ASP A 145 17.40 -10.51 0.51
C ASP A 145 18.89 -10.79 0.22
N TYR A 146 19.66 -9.79 -0.17
CA TYR A 146 21.05 -9.93 -0.62
C TYR A 146 22.06 -9.19 0.25
N ALA A 147 21.77 -7.96 0.68
CA ALA A 147 22.70 -7.26 1.58
C ALA A 147 22.77 -7.96 2.96
N HIS A 148 21.64 -8.46 3.46
CA HIS A 148 21.59 -9.33 4.64
C HIS A 148 22.44 -10.61 4.46
N ALA A 149 22.49 -11.16 3.24
CA ALA A 149 23.24 -12.38 2.93
C ALA A 149 24.76 -12.18 3.03
N PHE A 150 25.28 -10.95 2.87
CA PHE A 150 26.68 -10.66 3.16
C PHE A 150 27.05 -10.83 4.63
N THR A 151 26.07 -10.88 5.54
CA THR A 151 26.27 -11.07 6.98
C THR A 151 25.92 -12.50 7.41
N PHE A 152 24.75 -13.01 7.04
CA PHE A 152 24.26 -14.32 7.51
C PHE A 152 24.30 -15.44 6.45
N GLY A 153 24.71 -15.16 5.21
CA GLY A 153 24.68 -16.14 4.11
C GLY A 153 23.29 -16.44 3.55
N CYS A 154 22.26 -15.71 4.00
CA CYS A 154 20.90 -15.85 3.51
C CYS A 154 20.18 -14.50 3.52
N GLY A 155 19.10 -14.38 2.75
CA GLY A 155 18.15 -13.29 2.93
C GLY A 155 17.48 -13.31 4.30
N MET A 156 16.94 -12.18 4.73
CA MET A 156 16.31 -12.00 6.04
C MET A 156 15.20 -13.03 6.27
N PRO A 157 15.35 -13.94 7.25
CA PRO A 157 14.33 -14.95 7.53
C PRO A 157 13.06 -14.35 8.13
N VAL A 158 11.99 -15.15 8.20
CA VAL A 158 10.70 -14.73 8.76
C VAL A 158 10.84 -14.47 10.26
N ALA A 159 10.38 -13.31 10.71
CA ALA A 159 10.37 -12.93 12.13
C ALA A 159 9.24 -13.64 12.89
N ASP A 160 9.57 -14.39 13.95
CA ASP A 160 8.61 -15.10 14.80
C ASP A 160 8.03 -14.20 15.89
N TYR A 161 7.26 -13.19 15.48
CA TYR A 161 6.75 -12.15 16.38
C TYR A 161 5.89 -12.68 17.53
N ALA A 162 5.18 -13.79 17.32
CA ALA A 162 4.26 -14.35 18.31
C ALA A 162 4.98 -14.89 19.56
N HIS A 163 6.27 -15.22 19.46
CA HIS A 163 7.06 -15.81 20.53
C HIS A 163 8.26 -14.94 20.94
N ALA A 164 8.34 -13.70 20.44
CA ALA A 164 9.49 -12.82 20.66
C ALA A 164 9.52 -12.23 22.08
N GLY A 165 10.70 -12.06 22.64
CA GLY A 165 10.91 -11.21 23.83
C GLY A 165 10.92 -9.72 23.46
N LEU A 166 11.50 -9.40 22.29
CA LEU A 166 11.48 -8.08 21.68
C LEU A 166 11.12 -8.17 20.20
N ILE A 167 10.15 -7.37 19.77
CA ILE A 167 9.81 -7.12 18.38
C ILE A 167 10.50 -5.83 17.95
N MET A 168 11.34 -5.89 16.93
CA MET A 168 12.04 -4.73 16.37
C MET A 168 11.59 -4.47 14.93
N LEU A 169 10.85 -3.39 14.70
CA LEU A 169 10.37 -2.98 13.38
C LEU A 169 11.20 -1.80 12.88
N TRP A 170 11.90 -1.97 11.76
CA TRP A 170 12.81 -0.95 11.23
C TRP A 170 12.43 -0.56 9.81
N GLY A 171 11.86 0.63 9.61
CA GLY A 171 11.36 1.05 8.30
C GLY A 171 10.31 0.10 7.70
N HIS A 172 9.56 -0.60 8.56
CA HIS A 172 8.55 -1.60 8.22
C HIS A 172 7.25 -1.35 8.98
N ASN A 173 6.13 -1.28 8.26
CA ASN A 173 4.80 -1.00 8.83
C ASN A 173 3.78 -2.10 8.44
N PRO A 174 3.82 -3.27 9.11
CA PRO A 174 2.97 -4.40 8.77
C PRO A 174 1.47 -4.13 8.95
N ALA A 175 1.07 -3.15 9.76
CA ALA A 175 -0.33 -2.75 9.90
C ALA A 175 -0.96 -2.28 8.57
N ASN A 176 -0.16 -1.77 7.63
CA ASN A 176 -0.62 -1.35 6.30
C ASN A 176 -0.17 -2.30 5.18
N THR A 177 0.96 -2.99 5.35
CA THR A 177 1.62 -3.75 4.27
C THR A 177 1.53 -5.26 4.42
N TRP A 178 1.27 -5.79 5.63
CA TRP A 178 1.23 -7.23 5.88
C TRP A 178 0.39 -7.59 7.12
N LEU A 179 -0.94 -7.58 6.97
CA LEU A 179 -1.88 -7.75 8.10
C LEU A 179 -1.68 -9.04 8.89
N ALA A 180 -1.29 -10.13 8.24
CA ALA A 180 -1.02 -11.39 8.93
C ALA A 180 0.19 -11.29 9.88
N GLN A 181 1.23 -10.50 9.53
CA GLN A 181 2.30 -10.17 10.48
C GLN A 181 1.83 -9.22 11.57
N ALA A 182 0.97 -8.24 11.25
CA ALA A 182 0.39 -7.35 12.26
C ALA A 182 -0.40 -8.14 13.33
N HIS A 183 -1.15 -9.17 12.91
CA HIS A 183 -1.80 -10.10 13.83
C HIS A 183 -0.78 -10.85 14.71
N ALA A 184 0.30 -11.40 14.13
CA ALA A 184 1.34 -12.08 14.89
C ALA A 184 2.05 -11.15 15.91
N ILE A 185 2.23 -9.87 15.57
CA ILE A 185 2.73 -8.84 16.50
C ILE A 185 1.73 -8.65 17.65
N GLY A 186 0.44 -8.55 17.37
CA GLY A 186 -0.60 -8.47 18.41
C GLY A 186 -0.56 -9.65 19.39
N VAL A 187 -0.39 -10.88 18.87
CA VAL A 187 -0.21 -12.09 19.69
C VAL A 187 1.04 -11.98 20.57
N GLY A 188 2.18 -11.60 20.00
CA GLY A 188 3.43 -11.43 20.77
C GLY A 188 3.29 -10.37 21.86
N ARG A 189 2.67 -9.22 21.55
CA ARG A 189 2.40 -8.16 22.53
C ARG A 189 1.52 -8.63 23.67
N ALA A 190 0.46 -9.38 23.38
CA ALA A 190 -0.40 -9.98 24.40
C ALA A 190 0.35 -11.00 25.28
N ALA A 191 1.37 -11.67 24.73
CA ALA A 191 2.26 -12.58 25.44
C ALA A 191 3.40 -11.87 26.21
N GLY A 192 3.47 -10.54 26.18
CA GLY A 192 4.46 -9.74 26.92
C GLY A 192 5.68 -9.28 26.12
N ALA A 193 5.73 -9.51 24.80
CA ALA A 193 6.82 -9.03 23.95
C ALA A 193 6.96 -7.50 24.03
N ARG A 194 8.17 -7.00 24.18
CA ARG A 194 8.46 -5.56 24.05
C ARG A 194 8.49 -5.15 22.57
N LEU A 195 8.35 -3.86 22.26
CA LEU A 195 8.26 -3.32 20.92
C LEU A 195 9.17 -2.11 20.73
N LEU A 196 10.14 -2.23 19.84
CA LEU A 196 10.99 -1.15 19.34
C LEU A 196 10.60 -0.83 17.91
N VAL A 197 10.33 0.44 17.61
CA VAL A 197 10.03 0.90 16.25
C VAL A 197 11.01 1.98 15.82
N VAL A 198 11.67 1.80 14.68
CA VAL A 198 12.53 2.79 14.05
C VAL A 198 11.86 3.24 12.75
N ASP A 199 11.27 4.43 12.76
CA ASP A 199 10.51 4.99 11.62
C ASP A 199 10.44 6.52 11.76
N PRO A 200 10.65 7.32 10.70
CA PRO A 200 10.43 8.78 10.75
C PRO A 200 9.01 9.17 11.15
N ARG A 201 8.03 8.28 10.97
CA ARG A 201 6.61 8.49 11.22
C ARG A 201 6.16 7.76 12.48
N ARG A 202 5.25 8.37 13.23
CA ARG A 202 4.53 7.70 14.32
C ARG A 202 3.40 6.84 13.75
N THR A 203 3.76 5.69 13.17
CA THR A 203 2.80 4.69 12.70
C THR A 203 1.94 4.14 13.85
N ALA A 204 0.86 3.39 13.54
CA ALA A 204 0.02 2.77 14.55
C ALA A 204 0.79 1.88 15.55
N LEU A 205 1.80 1.16 15.06
CA LEU A 205 2.68 0.35 15.90
C LEU A 205 3.73 1.20 16.63
N ALA A 206 4.25 2.27 16.01
CA ALA A 206 5.14 3.22 16.69
C ALA A 206 4.46 3.92 17.88
N ALA A 207 3.17 4.24 17.76
CA ALA A 207 2.39 4.83 18.84
C ALA A 207 2.21 3.91 20.06
N GLN A 208 2.32 2.59 19.84
CA GLN A 208 2.21 1.54 20.87
C GLN A 208 3.58 1.00 21.31
N ALA A 209 4.66 1.51 20.74
CA ALA A 209 6.01 1.02 20.98
C ALA A 209 6.50 1.42 22.37
N ASP A 210 7.30 0.55 22.98
CA ASP A 210 8.03 0.85 24.21
C ASP A 210 9.09 1.92 23.96
N VAL A 211 9.74 1.84 22.79
CA VAL A 211 10.64 2.88 22.29
C VAL A 211 10.35 3.11 20.81
N TRP A 212 10.12 4.36 20.43
CA TRP A 212 10.04 4.81 19.05
C TRP A 212 11.22 5.74 18.74
N LEU A 213 12.06 5.34 17.78
CA LEU A 213 13.17 6.15 17.29
C LEU A 213 12.74 6.86 16.01
N GLN A 214 12.53 8.17 16.11
CA GLN A 214 12.19 9.00 14.96
C GLN A 214 13.45 9.33 14.14
N VAL A 215 13.87 8.39 13.31
CA VAL A 215 15.09 8.51 12.50
C VAL A 215 14.89 9.44 11.30
N ARG A 216 15.91 10.26 10.99
CA ARG A 216 15.99 10.99 9.72
C ARG A 216 16.15 9.99 8.57
N PRO A 217 15.31 10.03 7.51
CA PRO A 217 15.40 9.06 6.41
C PRO A 217 16.81 8.97 5.83
N GLY A 218 17.37 7.75 5.77
CA GLY A 218 18.70 7.48 5.21
C GLY A 218 19.86 7.59 6.22
N SER A 219 19.57 7.83 7.50
CA SER A 219 20.57 7.87 8.59
C SER A 219 20.55 6.65 9.52
N ASP A 220 19.84 5.62 9.09
CA ASP A 220 19.60 4.38 9.85
C ASP A 220 20.89 3.64 10.22
N ALA A 221 21.90 3.64 9.34
CA ALA A 221 23.21 3.05 9.62
C ALA A 221 23.86 3.68 10.87
N ALA A 222 23.81 5.01 11.01
CA ALA A 222 24.35 5.71 12.18
C ALA A 222 23.61 5.32 13.48
N VAL A 223 22.29 5.08 13.40
CA VAL A 223 21.51 4.59 14.54
C VAL A 223 21.91 3.15 14.88
N ALA A 224 22.01 2.26 13.90
CA ALA A 224 22.41 0.86 14.13
C ALA A 224 23.82 0.76 14.73
N LEU A 225 24.79 1.51 14.20
CA LEU A 225 26.16 1.55 14.71
C LEU A 225 26.25 2.17 16.11
N GLY A 226 25.43 3.19 16.41
CA GLY A 226 25.35 3.79 17.74
C GLY A 226 24.72 2.87 18.79
N LEU A 227 23.70 2.08 18.39
CA LEU A 227 23.14 1.03 19.25
C LEU A 227 24.16 -0.10 19.47
N ALA A 228 24.87 -0.53 18.42
CA ALA A 228 25.93 -1.53 18.54
C ALA A 228 27.07 -1.04 19.46
N HIS A 229 27.48 0.22 19.36
CA HIS A 229 28.44 0.84 20.27
C HIS A 229 28.00 0.74 21.75
N LEU A 230 26.74 1.06 22.04
CA LEU A 230 26.19 0.98 23.39
C LEU A 230 26.13 -0.46 23.93
N LEU A 231 25.83 -1.44 23.08
CA LEU A 231 25.86 -2.85 23.45
C LEU A 231 27.29 -3.34 23.71
N LEU A 232 28.23 -3.04 22.80
CA LEU A 232 29.62 -3.49 22.90
C LEU A 232 30.32 -2.87 24.13
N SER A 233 30.20 -1.55 24.32
CA SER A 233 30.84 -0.83 25.45
C SER A 233 30.37 -1.29 26.83
N ARG A 234 29.17 -1.86 26.93
CA ARG A 234 28.58 -2.35 28.18
C ARG A 234 28.54 -3.87 28.29
N ARG A 235 29.12 -4.59 27.32
CA ARG A 235 28.98 -6.05 27.17
C ARG A 235 27.52 -6.54 27.23
N GLY A 236 26.60 -5.75 26.67
CA GLY A 236 25.16 -6.05 26.58
C GLY A 236 24.77 -6.94 25.40
N TYR A 237 25.73 -7.53 24.70
CA TYR A 237 25.52 -8.45 23.56
C TYR A 237 25.59 -9.92 24.00
N ASP A 238 25.23 -10.86 23.12
CA ASP A 238 25.39 -12.30 23.37
C ASP A 238 26.83 -12.71 23.07
N GLU A 239 27.69 -12.65 24.10
CA GLU A 239 29.12 -12.95 23.92
C GLU A 239 29.36 -14.38 23.45
N GLY A 240 28.58 -15.35 23.92
CA GLY A 240 28.70 -16.75 23.52
C GLY A 240 28.37 -16.96 22.04
N PHE A 241 27.27 -16.39 21.56
CA PHE A 241 26.94 -16.42 20.14
C PHE A 241 27.99 -15.67 19.30
N VAL A 242 28.36 -14.46 19.72
CA VAL A 242 29.35 -13.64 19.01
C VAL A 242 30.67 -14.39 18.86
N ARG A 243 31.18 -14.98 19.93
CA ARG A 243 32.46 -15.71 19.92
C ARG A 243 32.41 -17.01 19.12
N HIS A 244 31.32 -17.77 19.19
CA HIS A 244 31.26 -19.12 18.61
C HIS A 244 30.71 -19.17 17.18
N TRP A 245 29.81 -18.25 16.82
CA TRP A 245 29.00 -18.34 15.60
C TRP A 245 29.18 -17.16 14.63
N THR A 246 30.03 -16.20 14.99
CA THR A 246 30.44 -15.12 14.11
C THR A 246 31.94 -15.21 13.82
N ASN A 247 32.43 -14.43 12.86
CA ASN A 247 33.86 -14.32 12.60
C ASN A 247 34.59 -13.35 13.54
N ALA A 248 33.95 -12.91 14.63
CA ALA A 248 34.49 -12.05 15.67
C ALA A 248 35.93 -12.39 16.16
N PRO A 249 36.28 -13.66 16.47
CA PRO A 249 37.63 -14.00 16.94
C PRO A 249 38.66 -14.15 15.82
N LEU A 250 38.25 -14.16 14.55
CA LEU A 250 39.20 -14.31 13.44
C LEU A 250 40.10 -13.08 13.36
N LEU A 251 41.40 -13.32 13.23
CA LEU A 251 42.39 -12.27 13.12
C LEU A 251 42.40 -11.66 11.72
N VAL A 252 42.34 -10.33 11.65
CA VAL A 252 42.47 -9.53 10.43
C VAL A 252 43.86 -8.92 10.41
N ARG A 253 44.58 -9.08 9.28
CA ARG A 253 45.90 -8.49 9.08
C ARG A 253 45.79 -6.98 8.82
N GLY A 254 46.58 -6.19 9.53
CA GLY A 254 46.59 -4.73 9.39
C GLY A 254 47.22 -4.19 8.10
N ASP A 255 47.98 -5.01 7.37
CA ASP A 255 48.65 -4.63 6.12
C ASP A 255 47.75 -4.77 4.88
N THR A 256 46.87 -5.77 4.87
CA THR A 256 46.07 -6.17 3.71
C THR A 256 44.56 -6.13 3.98
N GLY A 257 44.14 -6.07 5.24
CA GLY A 257 42.75 -6.23 5.64
C GLY A 257 42.20 -7.66 5.44
N ARG A 258 43.01 -8.62 4.98
CA ARG A 258 42.55 -10.00 4.82
C ARG A 258 42.57 -10.73 6.15
N LEU A 259 41.69 -11.71 6.31
CA LEU A 259 41.74 -12.59 7.47
C LEU A 259 43.05 -13.40 7.43
N LEU A 260 43.67 -13.60 8.58
CA LEU A 260 44.93 -14.34 8.70
C LEU A 260 44.68 -15.83 8.43
N ARG A 261 45.48 -16.43 7.57
CA ARG A 261 45.43 -17.86 7.26
C ARG A 261 46.57 -18.62 7.94
N PRO A 262 46.40 -19.91 8.28
CA PRO A 262 47.49 -20.74 8.80
C PRO A 262 48.74 -20.74 7.91
N ALA A 263 48.54 -20.73 6.58
CA ALA A 263 49.61 -20.68 5.59
C ALA A 263 50.48 -19.42 5.68
N ASP A 264 49.94 -18.30 6.16
CA ASP A 264 50.67 -17.04 6.32
C ASP A 264 51.74 -17.14 7.42
N ILE A 265 51.55 -18.04 8.40
CA ILE A 265 52.35 -18.11 9.63
C ILE A 265 52.91 -19.51 9.92
N GLY A 266 52.78 -20.45 8.98
CA GLY A 266 53.32 -21.80 9.10
C GLY A 266 52.55 -22.73 10.05
N LEU A 267 51.29 -22.43 10.35
CA LEU A 267 50.41 -23.33 11.12
C LEU A 267 49.81 -24.43 10.22
N PRO A 268 49.48 -25.62 10.77
CA PRO A 268 48.75 -26.67 10.05
C PRO A 268 47.34 -26.19 9.62
N GLY A 269 46.75 -26.83 8.60
CA GLY A 269 45.42 -26.47 8.07
C GLY A 269 45.44 -25.53 6.87
N ALA A 270 46.43 -25.64 5.97
CA ALA A 270 46.55 -24.82 4.77
C ALA A 270 45.54 -25.17 3.64
N ASP A 271 44.51 -25.98 3.91
CA ASP A 271 43.50 -26.44 2.95
C ASP A 271 42.45 -25.37 2.58
N GLY A 272 42.61 -24.15 3.10
CA GLY A 272 41.73 -23.00 2.87
C GLY A 272 40.46 -22.99 3.73
N SER A 273 40.25 -24.01 4.57
CA SER A 273 39.07 -24.12 5.45
C SER A 273 39.34 -23.79 6.92
N THR A 274 40.61 -23.59 7.27
CA THR A 274 41.06 -23.20 8.61
C THR A 274 41.51 -21.73 8.62
N TRP A 275 41.16 -21.04 9.69
CA TRP A 275 41.48 -19.62 9.94
C TRP A 275 42.38 -19.51 11.17
N VAL A 276 42.76 -18.29 11.56
CA VAL A 276 43.57 -18.05 12.76
C VAL A 276 42.83 -17.16 13.74
N ALA A 277 42.77 -17.59 15.00
CA ALA A 277 42.34 -16.80 16.15
C ALA A 277 43.52 -16.60 17.11
N TRP A 278 43.39 -15.70 18.09
CA TRP A 278 44.37 -15.58 19.17
C TRP A 278 43.88 -16.33 20.40
N ASP A 279 44.65 -17.30 20.89
CA ASP A 279 44.34 -18.00 22.14
C ASP A 279 44.92 -17.23 23.33
N GLU A 280 44.04 -16.73 24.20
CA GLU A 280 44.42 -15.93 25.38
C GLU A 280 45.18 -16.74 26.43
N ALA A 281 44.86 -18.03 26.58
CA ALA A 281 45.49 -18.90 27.57
C ALA A 281 46.90 -19.32 27.11
N ALA A 282 47.06 -19.60 25.81
CA ALA A 282 48.35 -19.94 25.22
C ALA A 282 49.22 -18.71 24.91
N GLY A 283 48.61 -17.52 24.79
CA GLY A 283 49.31 -16.30 24.39
C GLY A 283 49.89 -16.38 22.98
N ALA A 284 49.21 -17.08 22.06
CA ALA A 284 49.71 -17.41 20.73
C ALA A 284 48.58 -17.50 19.68
N PRO A 285 48.89 -17.35 18.38
CA PRO A 285 47.91 -17.65 17.32
C PRO A 285 47.58 -19.14 17.28
N ALA A 286 46.30 -19.47 17.17
CA ALA A 286 45.77 -20.83 17.12
C ALA A 286 44.94 -21.06 15.86
N PRO A 287 44.98 -22.27 15.26
CA PRO A 287 44.12 -22.62 14.14
C PRO A 287 42.66 -22.71 14.60
N TYR A 288 41.74 -22.22 13.76
CA TYR A 288 40.30 -22.32 13.97
C TYR A 288 39.61 -22.83 12.70
N ASP A 289 39.16 -24.08 12.73
CA ASP A 289 38.45 -24.71 11.62
C ASP A 289 36.93 -24.50 11.79
N THR A 290 36.35 -23.67 10.93
CA THR A 290 34.94 -23.29 11.04
C THR A 290 33.98 -24.38 10.52
N ARG A 291 34.49 -25.51 10.02
CA ARG A 291 33.66 -26.70 9.72
C ARG A 291 33.20 -27.42 10.98
N PHE A 292 33.85 -27.19 12.11
CA PHE A 292 33.55 -27.82 13.39
C PHE A 292 32.97 -26.85 14.40
N ASP A 293 32.39 -27.39 15.47
CA ASP A 293 31.92 -26.62 16.60
C ASP A 293 33.07 -25.81 17.22
N ALA A 294 32.80 -24.53 17.54
CA ALA A 294 33.81 -23.63 18.06
C ALA A 294 34.17 -23.95 19.52
N ALA A 295 33.18 -24.31 20.34
CA ALA A 295 33.40 -24.59 21.75
C ALA A 295 34.27 -25.83 21.93
N ALA A 296 34.08 -26.85 21.08
CA ALA A 296 34.93 -28.06 21.04
C ALA A 296 36.40 -27.76 20.67
N GLN A 297 36.66 -26.63 20.01
CA GLN A 297 38.00 -26.14 19.65
C GLN A 297 38.59 -25.18 20.70
N GLY A 298 37.95 -25.02 21.86
CA GLY A 298 38.42 -24.11 22.91
C GLY A 298 38.11 -22.63 22.64
N ALA A 299 37.15 -22.32 21.76
CA ALA A 299 36.87 -20.94 21.35
C ALA A 299 36.49 -19.99 22.49
N SER A 300 36.11 -20.49 23.67
CA SER A 300 35.95 -19.69 24.89
C SER A 300 37.19 -18.87 25.26
N GLY A 301 38.38 -19.33 24.87
CA GLY A 301 39.66 -18.64 25.08
C GLY A 301 40.15 -17.83 23.88
N PHE A 302 39.39 -17.76 22.77
CA PHE A 302 39.79 -16.98 21.60
C PHE A 302 39.51 -15.50 21.79
N ALA A 303 40.53 -14.64 21.75
CA ALA A 303 40.39 -13.22 22.01
C ALA A 303 39.38 -12.53 21.06
N LEU A 304 38.62 -11.60 21.63
CA LEU A 304 37.67 -10.75 20.90
C LEU A 304 38.17 -9.30 20.75
N ASP A 305 39.20 -8.92 21.51
CA ASP A 305 39.86 -7.63 21.47
C ASP A 305 41.38 -7.78 21.41
N GLY A 306 42.09 -6.65 21.46
CA GLY A 306 43.55 -6.59 21.44
C GLY A 306 44.17 -6.36 20.06
N ARG A 307 45.50 -6.25 20.07
CA ARG A 307 46.37 -6.12 18.90
C ARG A 307 47.58 -7.04 19.12
N TYR A 308 47.84 -7.90 18.15
CA TYR A 308 48.82 -8.95 18.25
C TYR A 308 49.81 -8.84 17.09
N ASP A 309 51.10 -8.68 17.38
CA ASP A 309 52.13 -8.65 16.35
C ASP A 309 52.57 -10.09 16.03
N ILE A 310 52.22 -10.57 14.84
CA ILE A 310 52.38 -11.98 14.44
C ILE A 310 53.52 -12.10 13.43
N ALA A 311 54.41 -13.07 13.65
CA ALA A 311 55.47 -13.40 12.72
C ALA A 311 54.91 -14.16 11.52
N LEU A 312 55.21 -13.67 10.32
CA LEU A 312 54.86 -14.30 9.05
C LEU A 312 55.92 -15.33 8.65
N ARG A 313 55.53 -16.27 7.80
CA ARG A 313 56.40 -17.32 7.27
C ARG A 313 57.58 -16.77 6.46
N ASP A 314 57.41 -15.61 5.83
CA ASP A 314 58.45 -14.93 5.05
C ASP A 314 59.47 -14.15 5.92
N GLY A 315 59.34 -14.21 7.25
CA GLY A 315 60.20 -13.51 8.21
C GLY A 315 59.72 -12.11 8.57
N GLY A 316 58.64 -11.61 7.95
CA GLY A 316 58.01 -10.34 8.32
C GLY A 316 57.22 -10.42 9.62
N ARG A 317 56.78 -9.26 10.14
CA ARG A 317 55.79 -9.18 11.22
C ARG A 317 54.61 -8.34 10.77
N VAL A 318 53.40 -8.77 11.11
CA VAL A 318 52.17 -8.03 10.83
C VAL A 318 51.35 -7.85 12.10
N ALA A 319 50.84 -6.64 12.31
CA ALA A 319 49.87 -6.39 13.36
C ALA A 319 48.51 -6.96 12.96
N CYS A 320 47.98 -7.86 13.78
CA CYS A 320 46.68 -8.50 13.59
C CYS A 320 45.73 -8.12 14.73
N ARG A 321 44.44 -8.04 14.42
CA ARG A 321 43.38 -7.71 15.39
C ARG A 321 42.16 -8.60 15.14
N PRO A 322 41.43 -9.04 16.18
CA PRO A 322 40.16 -9.74 15.98
C PRO A 322 39.15 -8.88 15.20
N ALA A 323 38.32 -9.50 14.38
CA ALA A 323 37.28 -8.80 13.62
C ALA A 323 36.33 -7.99 14.51
N LEU A 324 36.00 -8.49 15.71
CA LEU A 324 35.16 -7.74 16.67
C LEU A 324 35.86 -6.48 17.19
N ALA A 325 37.18 -6.52 17.39
CA ALA A 325 37.95 -5.35 17.82
C ALA A 325 37.87 -4.22 16.80
N LEU A 326 37.92 -4.55 15.51
CA LEU A 326 37.76 -3.58 14.42
C LEU A 326 36.33 -3.03 14.33
N LEU A 327 35.32 -3.89 14.50
CA LEU A 327 33.92 -3.45 14.58
C LEU A 327 33.68 -2.52 15.78
N ALA A 328 34.21 -2.86 16.96
CA ALA A 328 34.06 -2.05 18.16
C ALA A 328 34.70 -0.67 18.00
N GLU A 329 35.86 -0.59 17.36
CA GLU A 329 36.49 0.68 17.00
C GLU A 329 35.64 1.49 16.01
N ARG A 330 35.10 0.86 14.96
CA ARG A 330 34.18 1.53 14.02
C ARG A 330 32.96 2.08 14.75
N CYS A 331 32.32 1.26 15.59
CA CYS A 331 31.17 1.66 16.39
C CYS A 331 31.51 2.78 17.40
N ALA A 332 32.73 2.84 17.93
CA ALA A 332 33.13 3.90 18.87
C ALA A 332 33.07 5.31 18.29
N ALA A 333 33.12 5.46 16.95
CA ALA A 333 32.87 6.74 16.28
C ALA A 333 31.41 7.22 16.39
N TYR A 334 30.48 6.31 16.69
CA TYR A 334 29.04 6.55 16.80
C TYR A 334 28.61 6.69 18.26
N THR A 335 29.20 7.65 18.95
CA THR A 335 28.76 8.01 20.32
C THR A 335 27.29 8.46 20.29
N PRO A 336 26.54 8.35 21.41
CA PRO A 336 25.16 8.82 21.46
C PRO A 336 24.98 10.26 20.98
N ALA A 337 25.94 11.15 21.28
CA ALA A 337 25.93 12.53 20.81
C ALA A 337 26.05 12.62 19.28
N ARG A 338 27.03 11.93 18.69
CA ARG A 338 27.22 11.93 17.23
C ARG A 338 26.09 11.23 16.49
N THR A 339 25.59 10.11 16.98
CA THR A 339 24.41 9.44 16.41
C THR A 339 23.18 10.36 16.47
N SER A 340 23.00 11.11 17.55
CA SER A 340 21.91 12.08 17.68
C SER A 340 22.00 13.20 16.65
N GLU A 341 23.20 13.73 16.44
CA GLU A 341 23.47 14.75 15.41
C GLU A 341 23.16 14.23 14.00
N LEU A 342 23.65 13.04 13.65
CA LEU A 342 23.46 12.44 12.32
C LEU A 342 22.03 12.00 12.04
N SER A 343 21.29 11.53 13.05
CA SER A 343 19.98 10.91 12.85
C SER A 343 18.79 11.75 13.30
N GLY A 344 19.01 12.77 14.13
CA GLY A 344 17.95 13.49 14.82
C GLY A 344 17.32 12.72 15.98
N VAL A 345 17.76 11.49 16.28
CA VAL A 345 17.23 10.68 17.39
C VAL A 345 17.84 11.18 18.72
N PRO A 346 17.04 11.54 19.74
CA PRO A 346 17.56 11.97 21.04
C PRO A 346 18.44 10.91 21.71
N GLN A 347 19.54 11.35 22.34
CA GLN A 347 20.49 10.46 23.03
C GLN A 347 19.82 9.56 24.08
N GLN A 348 18.81 10.07 24.79
CA GLN A 348 18.07 9.30 25.79
C GLN A 348 17.31 8.13 25.14
N GLN A 349 16.71 8.33 23.97
CA GLN A 349 16.00 7.28 23.24
C GLN A 349 16.97 6.22 22.71
N LEU A 350 18.17 6.62 22.25
CA LEU A 350 19.22 5.67 21.86
C LEU A 350 19.63 4.76 23.02
N ARG A 351 19.82 5.35 24.22
CA ARG A 351 20.16 4.58 25.43
C ARG A 351 19.03 3.64 25.84
N ALA A 352 17.77 4.10 25.80
CA ALA A 352 16.61 3.28 26.12
C ALA A 352 16.43 2.12 25.13
N ALA A 353 16.65 2.36 23.82
CA ALA A 353 16.61 1.31 22.81
C ALA A 353 17.73 0.28 23.00
N ALA A 354 18.96 0.71 23.27
CA ALA A 354 20.07 -0.20 23.53
C ALA A 354 19.83 -1.05 24.78
N GLU A 355 19.27 -0.46 25.84
CA GLU A 355 18.87 -1.18 27.05
C GLU A 355 17.77 -2.21 26.76
N LEU A 356 16.76 -1.83 25.98
CA LEU A 356 15.69 -2.74 25.57
C LEU A 356 16.21 -3.94 24.79
N ILE A 357 17.13 -3.72 23.84
CA ILE A 357 17.77 -4.79 23.05
C ILE A 357 18.62 -5.70 23.95
N ALA A 358 19.32 -5.15 24.94
CA ALA A 358 20.14 -5.93 25.85
C ALA A 358 19.30 -6.84 26.78
N GLN A 359 18.15 -6.36 27.24
CA GLN A 359 17.33 -7.03 28.26
C GLN A 359 16.27 -7.98 27.71
N ALA A 360 15.68 -7.68 26.54
CA ALA A 360 14.54 -8.42 26.00
C ALA A 360 14.96 -9.32 24.83
N ARG A 361 15.30 -10.58 25.13
CA ARG A 361 15.66 -11.62 24.16
C ARG A 361 14.68 -12.81 24.25
N PRO A 362 14.45 -13.58 23.18
CA PRO A 362 14.98 -13.40 21.82
C PRO A 362 14.39 -12.19 21.09
N VAL A 363 15.16 -11.63 20.16
CA VAL A 363 14.75 -10.51 19.30
C VAL A 363 14.24 -11.04 17.98
N ALA A 364 13.01 -10.69 17.59
CA ALA A 364 12.50 -10.86 16.23
C ALA A 364 12.48 -9.50 15.54
N TYR A 365 13.18 -9.38 14.41
CA TYR A 365 13.24 -8.10 13.69
C TYR A 365 12.84 -8.22 12.23
N HIS A 366 12.40 -7.11 11.66
CA HIS A 366 12.22 -7.01 10.22
C HIS A 366 12.52 -5.60 9.76
N ALA A 367 13.34 -5.51 8.72
CA ALA A 367 13.55 -4.30 7.94
C ALA A 367 13.14 -4.50 6.48
N TRP A 368 12.67 -3.44 5.82
CA TRP A 368 12.29 -3.52 4.41
C TRP A 368 12.47 -2.16 3.71
N THR A 369 11.58 -1.81 2.76
CA THR A 369 11.75 -0.66 1.87
C THR A 369 12.03 0.68 2.55
N GLY A 370 11.70 0.85 3.84
CA GLY A 370 12.00 2.06 4.60
C GLY A 370 13.49 2.38 4.72
N ILE A 371 14.37 1.37 4.71
CA ILE A 371 15.84 1.53 4.72
C ILE A 371 16.49 1.12 3.39
N GLY A 372 15.69 0.56 2.48
CA GLY A 372 16.17 -0.10 1.28
C GLY A 372 16.07 0.70 -0.01
N GLN A 373 15.67 1.97 0.08
CA GLN A 373 15.36 2.86 -1.03
C GLN A 373 16.21 4.14 -0.92
N HIS A 374 17.49 3.96 -0.61
CA HIS A 374 18.49 4.99 -0.37
C HIS A 374 19.79 4.63 -1.11
N THR A 375 20.65 5.62 -1.36
CA THR A 375 21.97 5.39 -1.99
C THR A 375 23.01 4.73 -1.08
N ASN A 376 22.64 4.39 0.15
CA ASN A 376 23.47 3.72 1.16
C ASN A 376 22.81 2.44 1.69
N ALA A 377 21.83 1.89 0.95
CA ALA A 377 20.98 0.80 1.41
C ALA A 377 21.74 -0.47 1.78
N SER A 378 22.81 -0.83 1.05
CA SER A 378 23.55 -2.07 1.30
C SER A 378 24.30 -2.03 2.62
N GLN A 379 25.02 -0.95 2.91
CA GLN A 379 25.74 -0.80 4.19
C GLN A 379 24.79 -0.55 5.37
N THR A 380 23.66 0.12 5.12
CA THR A 380 22.61 0.29 6.13
C THR A 380 22.03 -1.04 6.59
N GLU A 381 21.64 -1.92 5.67
CA GLU A 381 21.16 -3.25 6.03
C GLU A 381 22.25 -4.05 6.76
N ARG A 382 23.51 -4.00 6.30
CA ARG A 382 24.60 -4.68 7.00
C ARG A 382 24.78 -4.17 8.43
N ALA A 383 24.64 -2.86 8.67
CA ALA A 383 24.71 -2.30 10.03
C ALA A 383 23.61 -2.86 10.93
N VAL A 384 22.37 -2.97 10.42
CA VAL A 384 21.23 -3.54 11.14
C VAL A 384 21.39 -5.05 11.36
N ALA A 385 21.87 -5.79 10.35
CA ALA A 385 22.14 -7.22 10.44
C ALA A 385 23.25 -7.53 11.44
N VAL A 386 24.32 -6.72 11.48
CA VAL A 386 25.39 -6.82 12.48
C VAL A 386 24.87 -6.51 13.88
N LEU A 387 24.07 -5.46 14.05
CA LEU A 387 23.39 -5.19 15.33
C LEU A 387 22.53 -6.39 15.76
N TYR A 388 21.81 -7.00 14.83
CA TYR A 388 21.02 -8.20 15.11
C TYR A 388 21.88 -9.40 15.50
N ALA A 389 23.02 -9.61 14.84
CA ALA A 389 23.97 -10.68 15.18
C ALA A 389 24.46 -10.58 16.63
N LEU A 390 24.65 -9.37 17.15
CA LEU A 390 25.02 -9.13 18.55
C LEU A 390 23.96 -9.63 19.56
N THR A 391 22.73 -9.89 19.12
CA THR A 391 21.65 -10.38 20.01
C THR A 391 21.61 -11.89 20.17
N GLY A 392 22.33 -12.65 19.34
CA GLY A 392 22.28 -14.12 19.33
C GLY A 392 20.92 -14.75 18.98
N SER A 393 20.00 -13.96 18.41
CA SER A 393 18.60 -14.38 18.18
C SER A 393 18.33 -15.02 16.81
N PHE A 394 19.37 -15.27 16.01
CA PHE A 394 19.20 -15.88 14.68
C PHE A 394 18.79 -17.36 14.76
N ASP A 395 17.76 -17.73 14.00
CA ASP A 395 17.21 -19.08 13.86
C ASP A 395 16.82 -19.74 15.20
N VAL A 396 16.23 -18.97 16.13
CA VAL A 396 15.62 -19.49 17.36
C VAL A 396 14.14 -19.13 17.42
N THR A 397 13.36 -19.90 18.17
CA THR A 397 11.98 -19.55 18.53
C THR A 397 11.92 -18.17 19.18
N GLY A 398 11.03 -17.29 18.68
CA GLY A 398 10.97 -15.89 19.06
C GLY A 398 11.99 -14.96 18.38
N GLY A 399 12.84 -15.49 17.50
CA GLY A 399 13.73 -14.71 16.64
C GLY A 399 13.37 -14.81 15.15
N ASN A 400 14.29 -14.47 14.26
CA ASN A 400 14.14 -14.68 12.82
C ASN A 400 14.46 -16.14 12.45
N ARG A 401 13.46 -16.88 11.98
CA ARG A 401 13.54 -18.33 11.73
C ARG A 401 13.57 -18.65 10.24
N GLN A 402 14.46 -19.57 9.88
CA GLN A 402 14.47 -20.15 8.54
C GLN A 402 13.51 -21.33 8.49
N HIS A 403 12.38 -21.19 7.80
CA HIS A 403 11.50 -22.33 7.58
C HIS A 403 12.00 -23.17 6.39
N PRO A 404 12.06 -24.51 6.51
CA PRO A 404 12.22 -25.38 5.36
C PRO A 404 11.12 -25.12 4.33
N ARG A 405 11.44 -25.32 3.06
CA ARG A 405 10.49 -25.24 1.95
C ARG A 405 10.04 -26.64 1.56
N GLN A 406 8.87 -26.72 0.95
CA GLN A 406 8.44 -27.97 0.30
C GLN A 406 9.45 -28.36 -0.80
N PRO A 407 9.83 -29.63 -0.92
CA PRO A 407 10.61 -30.08 -2.07
C PRO A 407 9.82 -29.83 -3.36
N ALA A 408 10.46 -29.26 -4.37
CA ALA A 408 9.86 -28.97 -5.66
C ALA A 408 10.94 -28.98 -6.74
N ALA A 409 10.58 -29.35 -7.97
CA ALA A 409 11.49 -29.20 -9.09
C ALA A 409 11.64 -27.71 -9.44
N VAL A 410 12.87 -27.20 -9.43
CA VAL A 410 13.18 -25.81 -9.79
C VAL A 410 13.10 -25.67 -11.30
N VAL A 411 12.25 -24.77 -11.80
CA VAL A 411 12.00 -24.59 -13.24
C VAL A 411 12.66 -23.33 -13.82
N ASN A 412 13.19 -22.46 -12.97
CA ASN A 412 13.82 -21.19 -13.32
C ASN A 412 15.23 -21.12 -12.71
N GLY A 413 16.09 -22.10 -12.97
CA GLY A 413 17.51 -22.03 -12.59
C GLY A 413 18.28 -20.99 -13.43
N LEU A 414 19.33 -20.37 -12.88
CA LEU A 414 20.18 -19.43 -13.64
C LEU A 414 21.11 -20.15 -14.62
N ASP A 415 21.26 -21.46 -14.47
CA ASP A 415 21.96 -22.37 -15.39
C ASP A 415 21.24 -22.54 -16.74
N LEU A 416 19.96 -22.16 -16.82
CA LEU A 416 19.19 -22.13 -18.08
C LEU A 416 19.70 -21.11 -19.10
N ILE A 417 20.47 -20.11 -18.65
CA ILE A 417 21.12 -19.13 -19.51
C ILE A 417 22.63 -19.42 -19.55
N PRO A 418 23.25 -19.54 -20.76
CA PRO A 418 24.68 -19.82 -20.87
C PRO A 418 25.56 -18.78 -20.16
N ALA A 419 26.68 -19.21 -19.56
CA ALA A 419 27.55 -18.33 -18.79
C ALA A 419 28.06 -17.11 -19.58
N ALA A 420 28.42 -17.30 -20.86
CA ALA A 420 28.84 -16.21 -21.74
C ALA A 420 27.73 -15.18 -21.97
N GLN A 421 26.47 -15.61 -21.96
CA GLN A 421 25.32 -14.73 -22.13
C GLN A 421 24.98 -14.01 -20.81
N ARG A 422 25.10 -14.69 -19.66
CA ARG A 422 24.98 -14.05 -18.34
C ARG A 422 25.98 -12.93 -18.13
N ALA A 423 27.21 -13.10 -18.63
CA ALA A 423 28.27 -12.10 -18.51
C ALA A 423 27.93 -10.77 -19.22
N LYS A 424 26.94 -10.75 -20.12
CA LYS A 424 26.46 -9.55 -20.79
C LYS A 424 25.44 -8.74 -20.00
N ALA A 425 24.95 -9.23 -18.85
CA ALA A 425 23.94 -8.53 -18.06
C ALA A 425 24.32 -7.06 -17.81
N LEU A 426 23.41 -6.14 -18.14
CA LEU A 426 23.66 -4.70 -17.99
C LEU A 426 23.98 -4.36 -16.53
N GLY A 427 25.04 -3.58 -16.31
CA GLY A 427 25.47 -3.15 -14.98
C GLY A 427 26.35 -4.15 -14.21
N LEU A 428 26.65 -5.34 -14.76
CA LEU A 428 27.40 -6.38 -14.05
C LEU A 428 28.85 -6.00 -13.77
N ALA A 429 29.51 -5.31 -14.71
CA ALA A 429 30.90 -4.89 -14.55
C ALA A 429 31.04 -3.84 -13.43
N GLU A 430 30.07 -2.94 -13.33
CA GLU A 430 30.00 -1.89 -12.32
C GLU A 430 29.56 -2.45 -10.96
N ARG A 431 28.70 -3.47 -10.96
CA ARG A 431 28.11 -4.07 -9.75
C ARG A 431 28.26 -5.60 -9.75
N PRO A 432 29.48 -6.12 -9.57
CA PRO A 432 29.76 -7.56 -9.65
C PRO A 432 29.10 -8.39 -8.53
N LEU A 433 28.69 -7.74 -7.45
CA LEU A 433 27.93 -8.35 -6.35
C LEU A 433 26.47 -7.89 -6.31
N GLY A 434 26.02 -7.11 -7.30
CA GLY A 434 24.70 -6.49 -7.34
C GLY A 434 23.61 -7.35 -8.02
N PRO A 435 22.42 -6.77 -8.29
CA PRO A 435 21.34 -7.45 -8.99
C PRO A 435 21.76 -8.16 -10.29
N PRO A 436 22.65 -7.60 -11.13
CA PRO A 436 23.06 -8.26 -12.38
C PRO A 436 23.70 -9.63 -12.18
N ALA A 437 24.40 -9.84 -11.07
CA ALA A 437 24.99 -11.14 -10.72
C ALA A 437 23.93 -12.20 -10.39
N GLN A 438 22.71 -11.78 -10.07
CA GLN A 438 21.56 -12.63 -9.75
C GLN A 438 20.57 -12.77 -10.92
N GLY A 439 20.91 -12.22 -12.10
CA GLY A 439 20.11 -12.30 -13.32
C GLY A 439 19.10 -11.16 -13.52
N TRP A 440 19.29 -10.03 -12.84
CA TRP A 440 18.39 -8.86 -12.96
C TRP A 440 19.15 -7.56 -13.17
N ILE A 441 18.64 -6.70 -14.04
CA ILE A 441 19.24 -5.39 -14.32
C ILE A 441 18.44 -4.28 -13.66
N THR A 442 19.00 -3.08 -13.57
CA THR A 442 18.27 -1.90 -13.06
C THR A 442 17.53 -1.18 -14.19
N ALA A 443 16.48 -0.43 -13.83
CA ALA A 443 15.73 0.36 -14.81
C ALA A 443 16.59 1.39 -15.54
N ARG A 444 17.53 2.05 -14.84
CA ARG A 444 18.40 3.06 -15.45
C ARG A 444 19.39 2.44 -16.44
N ASP A 445 19.98 1.29 -16.12
CA ASP A 445 20.85 0.58 -17.07
C ASP A 445 20.08 0.21 -18.35
N MET A 446 18.83 -0.26 -18.20
CA MET A 446 17.95 -0.54 -19.33
C MET A 446 17.66 0.71 -20.16
N TYR A 447 17.31 1.84 -19.53
CA TYR A 447 17.05 3.10 -20.25
C TYR A 447 18.28 3.59 -21.00
N THR A 448 19.46 3.54 -20.38
CA THR A 448 20.73 3.90 -21.02
C THR A 448 21.01 3.00 -22.21
N ALA A 449 20.82 1.69 -22.10
CA ALA A 449 21.05 0.77 -23.21
C ALA A 449 20.05 0.96 -24.37
N ILE A 450 18.82 1.39 -24.09
CA ILE A 450 17.84 1.77 -25.12
C ILE A 450 18.26 3.06 -25.83
N LEU A 451 18.56 4.11 -25.06
CA LEU A 451 18.77 5.47 -25.59
C LEU A 451 20.18 5.68 -26.17
N GLU A 452 21.20 5.16 -25.50
CA GLU A 452 22.61 5.37 -25.82
C GLU A 452 23.24 4.18 -26.55
N GLN A 453 22.52 3.06 -26.67
CA GLN A 453 22.96 1.84 -27.35
C GLN A 453 24.28 1.27 -26.81
N ARG A 454 24.56 1.49 -25.53
CA ARG A 454 25.77 1.04 -24.82
C ARG A 454 25.40 0.17 -23.62
N PRO A 455 26.16 -0.92 -23.34
CA PRO A 455 27.25 -1.48 -24.15
C PRO A 455 26.78 -2.13 -25.48
N TYR A 456 25.47 -2.32 -25.64
CA TYR A 456 24.80 -2.79 -26.86
C TYR A 456 23.35 -2.23 -26.89
N PRO A 457 22.67 -2.20 -28.06
CA PRO A 457 21.31 -1.69 -28.15
C PRO A 457 20.27 -2.63 -27.54
N ILE A 458 19.34 -2.09 -26.76
CA ILE A 458 18.05 -2.74 -26.48
C ILE A 458 17.03 -2.26 -27.51
N ARG A 459 16.61 -3.16 -28.40
CA ARG A 459 15.69 -2.86 -29.51
C ARG A 459 14.23 -3.14 -29.15
N ALA A 460 13.99 -4.15 -28.33
CA ALA A 460 12.63 -4.53 -27.94
C ALA A 460 12.46 -4.76 -26.44
N MET A 461 11.22 -4.60 -25.98
CA MET A 461 10.81 -4.90 -24.62
C MET A 461 9.53 -5.74 -24.58
N MET A 462 9.48 -6.74 -23.72
CA MET A 462 8.23 -7.39 -23.31
C MET A 462 8.00 -7.15 -21.82
N ALA A 463 6.86 -6.56 -21.47
CA ALA A 463 6.54 -6.13 -20.11
C ALA A 463 5.37 -6.94 -19.51
N PHE A 464 5.54 -7.42 -18.27
CA PHE A 464 4.55 -8.14 -17.49
C PHE A 464 4.13 -7.31 -16.26
N GLY A 465 3.02 -6.58 -16.37
CA GLY A 465 2.44 -5.74 -15.30
C GLY A 465 3.36 -4.61 -14.81
N SER A 466 4.45 -4.32 -15.52
CA SER A 466 5.43 -3.30 -15.15
C SER A 466 4.90 -1.91 -15.52
N ASN A 467 5.07 -0.92 -14.65
CA ASN A 467 4.65 0.47 -14.92
C ASN A 467 5.77 1.46 -14.56
N PRO A 468 6.94 1.38 -15.24
CA PRO A 468 8.13 2.17 -14.91
C PRO A 468 7.87 3.66 -14.74
N LEU A 469 7.00 4.27 -15.56
CA LEU A 469 6.70 5.70 -15.48
C LEU A 469 6.00 6.14 -14.17
N ALA A 470 5.48 5.18 -13.38
CA ALA A 470 4.87 5.43 -12.08
C ALA A 470 5.53 4.65 -10.93
N SER A 471 6.60 3.89 -11.20
CA SER A 471 7.28 3.05 -10.20
C SER A 471 8.79 3.27 -10.10
N GLN A 472 9.46 3.68 -11.17
CA GLN A 472 10.91 3.95 -11.22
C GLN A 472 11.22 5.47 -11.23
N ALA A 473 12.45 5.86 -10.89
CA ALA A 473 12.91 7.25 -11.00
C ALA A 473 13.22 7.63 -12.47
N ASP A 474 13.64 8.88 -12.69
CA ASP A 474 14.00 9.41 -14.01
C ASP A 474 12.89 9.23 -15.06
N VAL A 475 11.65 9.58 -14.67
CA VAL A 475 10.44 9.33 -15.47
C VAL A 475 10.56 9.87 -16.91
N ALA A 476 11.20 11.02 -17.12
CA ALA A 476 11.41 11.58 -18.46
C ALA A 476 12.36 10.73 -19.32
N MET A 477 13.40 10.15 -18.72
CA MET A 477 14.30 9.21 -19.39
C MET A 477 13.58 7.91 -19.71
N GLY A 478 12.78 7.39 -18.77
CA GLY A 478 11.94 6.22 -19.00
C GLY A 478 10.92 6.42 -20.13
N GLU A 479 10.30 7.60 -20.20
CA GLU A 479 9.36 7.96 -21.28
C GLU A 479 10.07 7.97 -22.64
N ALA A 480 11.22 8.66 -22.73
CA ALA A 480 12.04 8.70 -23.93
C ALA A 480 12.49 7.28 -24.36
N ALA A 481 12.90 6.44 -23.41
CA ALA A 481 13.31 5.07 -23.68
C ALA A 481 12.16 4.23 -24.24
N LEU A 482 10.97 4.27 -23.61
CA LEU A 482 9.80 3.54 -24.10
C LEU A 482 9.36 4.01 -25.50
N GLN A 483 9.49 5.30 -25.80
CA GLN A 483 9.21 5.86 -27.12
C GLN A 483 10.24 5.41 -28.17
N ALA A 484 11.51 5.24 -27.79
CA ALA A 484 12.61 4.89 -28.68
C ALA A 484 12.69 3.40 -29.07
N LEU A 485 12.02 2.51 -28.33
CA LEU A 485 11.98 1.07 -28.63
C LEU A 485 11.46 0.81 -30.05
N GLU A 486 12.11 -0.10 -30.77
CA GLU A 486 11.63 -0.58 -32.08
C GLU A 486 10.34 -1.39 -31.93
N PHE A 487 10.25 -2.21 -30.89
CA PHE A 487 9.08 -3.05 -30.62
C PHE A 487 8.83 -3.22 -29.12
N HIS A 488 7.58 -3.01 -28.68
CA HIS A 488 7.18 -3.14 -27.28
C HIS A 488 5.86 -3.90 -27.15
N VAL A 489 5.85 -4.96 -26.35
CA VAL A 489 4.66 -5.71 -25.97
C VAL A 489 4.40 -5.55 -24.48
N HIS A 490 3.17 -5.26 -24.09
CA HIS A 490 2.81 -5.02 -22.70
C HIS A 490 1.61 -5.85 -22.27
N CYS A 491 1.76 -6.58 -21.17
CA CYS A 491 0.74 -7.39 -20.51
C CYS A 491 0.20 -6.65 -19.27
N ASP A 492 -1.10 -6.32 -19.22
CA ASP A 492 -1.68 -5.62 -18.06
C ASP A 492 -3.17 -5.90 -17.84
N LEU A 493 -3.72 -5.44 -16.72
CA LEU A 493 -5.17 -5.41 -16.45
C LEU A 493 -5.82 -4.15 -17.01
N PHE A 494 -5.08 -3.05 -17.09
CA PHE A 494 -5.54 -1.72 -17.48
C PHE A 494 -4.53 -1.08 -18.43
N GLU A 495 -4.97 -0.14 -19.26
CA GLU A 495 -4.02 0.75 -19.95
C GLU A 495 -3.30 1.63 -18.91
N THR A 496 -1.99 1.45 -18.76
CA THR A 496 -1.14 2.22 -17.84
C THR A 496 -0.35 3.28 -18.59
N PRO A 497 0.25 4.27 -17.89
CA PRO A 497 1.11 5.26 -18.55
C PRO A 497 2.23 4.62 -19.35
N SER A 498 2.83 3.53 -18.85
CA SER A 498 3.90 2.81 -19.55
C SER A 498 3.38 1.99 -20.73
N SER A 499 2.21 1.34 -20.58
CA SER A 499 1.63 0.50 -21.65
C SER A 499 1.17 1.30 -22.86
N ARG A 500 0.96 2.62 -22.72
CA ARG A 500 0.64 3.50 -23.85
C ARG A 500 1.69 3.43 -24.95
N TYR A 501 2.96 3.22 -24.62
CA TYR A 501 4.05 3.15 -25.60
C TYR A 501 4.19 1.78 -26.26
N ALA A 502 3.34 0.80 -25.90
CA ALA A 502 3.37 -0.52 -26.51
C ALA A 502 2.86 -0.49 -27.96
N ASP A 503 3.43 -1.37 -28.78
CA ASP A 503 2.94 -1.68 -30.12
C ASP A 503 1.81 -2.71 -30.05
N ILE A 504 1.91 -3.65 -29.10
CA ILE A 504 0.88 -4.64 -28.77
C ILE A 504 0.57 -4.59 -27.27
N LEU A 505 -0.71 -4.45 -26.93
CA LEU A 505 -1.23 -4.49 -25.56
C LEU A 505 -2.06 -5.76 -25.37
N LEU A 506 -1.63 -6.62 -24.44
CA LEU A 506 -2.22 -7.93 -24.18
C LEU A 506 -3.03 -7.93 -22.87
N PRO A 507 -4.29 -8.41 -22.89
CA PRO A 507 -5.17 -8.39 -21.72
C PRO A 507 -4.88 -9.55 -20.78
N ILE A 508 -4.49 -9.22 -19.53
CA ILE A 508 -4.27 -10.21 -18.48
C ILE A 508 -5.56 -10.42 -17.66
N ASN A 509 -5.73 -11.65 -17.17
CA ASN A 509 -6.82 -11.98 -16.27
C ASN A 509 -6.44 -11.77 -14.80
N THR A 510 -7.43 -11.52 -13.94
CA THR A 510 -7.23 -11.40 -12.49
C THR A 510 -6.99 -12.79 -11.85
N PRO A 511 -6.52 -12.85 -10.60
CA PRO A 511 -6.28 -14.11 -9.89
C PRO A 511 -7.50 -15.02 -9.72
N TRP A 512 -8.69 -14.43 -9.76
CA TRP A 512 -9.96 -15.13 -9.63
C TRP A 512 -10.42 -15.78 -10.95
N GLU A 513 -9.78 -15.44 -12.07
CA GLU A 513 -10.11 -15.93 -13.41
C GLU A 513 -9.22 -17.09 -13.87
N ARG A 514 -8.21 -17.46 -13.08
CA ARG A 514 -7.24 -18.53 -13.36
C ARG A 514 -6.98 -19.40 -12.14
N GLU A 515 -6.44 -20.59 -12.40
CA GLU A 515 -5.84 -21.40 -11.34
C GLU A 515 -4.47 -20.83 -10.93
N GLY A 516 -4.03 -21.12 -9.71
CA GLY A 516 -2.72 -20.70 -9.22
C GLY A 516 -2.14 -21.71 -8.23
N LEU A 517 -0.97 -22.25 -8.54
CA LEU A 517 -0.26 -23.21 -7.67
C LEU A 517 0.56 -22.48 -6.62
N ARG A 518 0.45 -22.91 -5.35
CA ARG A 518 1.31 -22.45 -4.28
C ARG A 518 1.80 -23.60 -3.42
N MET A 519 3.12 -23.65 -3.21
CA MET A 519 3.80 -24.61 -2.34
C MET A 519 4.39 -23.84 -1.15
N GLY A 520 3.70 -23.86 -0.01
CA GLY A 520 4.10 -23.19 1.22
C GLY A 520 3.80 -21.68 1.27
N PHE A 521 3.35 -21.19 2.42
CA PHE A 521 3.05 -19.80 2.69
C PHE A 521 4.04 -19.24 3.72
N GLU A 522 4.69 -18.11 3.39
CA GLU A 522 5.87 -17.57 4.09
C GLU A 522 5.52 -16.76 5.35
N ILE A 523 4.84 -17.38 6.32
CA ILE A 523 4.48 -16.70 7.58
C ILE A 523 4.68 -17.54 8.85
N SER A 524 4.46 -18.84 8.79
CA SER A 524 4.57 -19.73 9.94
C SER A 524 4.94 -21.14 9.47
N ALA A 525 5.37 -21.98 10.41
CA ALA A 525 5.62 -23.40 10.15
C ALA A 525 4.41 -24.08 9.49
N GLN A 526 3.23 -23.95 10.10
CA GLN A 526 1.98 -24.52 9.58
C GLN A 526 1.64 -24.01 8.17
N ALA A 527 1.92 -22.74 7.90
CA ALA A 527 1.65 -22.14 6.60
C ALA A 527 2.61 -22.68 5.51
N GLN A 528 3.87 -22.98 5.85
CA GLN A 528 4.83 -23.61 4.94
C GLN A 528 4.49 -25.06 4.59
N GLU A 529 3.75 -25.74 5.46
CA GLU A 529 3.31 -27.12 5.22
C GLU A 529 2.17 -27.22 4.19
N LEU A 530 1.52 -26.11 3.81
CA LEU A 530 0.37 -26.13 2.93
C LEU A 530 0.75 -26.03 1.44
N VAL A 531 0.35 -27.03 0.65
CA VAL A 531 0.42 -27.02 -0.81
C VAL A 531 -1.00 -26.89 -1.36
N GLN A 532 -1.27 -25.84 -2.14
CA GLN A 532 -2.63 -25.51 -2.56
C GLN A 532 -2.67 -25.08 -4.02
N LEU A 533 -3.61 -25.64 -4.77
CA LEU A 533 -4.05 -25.08 -6.04
C LEU A 533 -5.27 -24.19 -5.79
N ARG A 534 -5.16 -22.90 -6.09
CA ARG A 534 -6.31 -21.99 -6.10
C ARG A 534 -7.17 -22.37 -7.30
N PRO A 535 -8.47 -22.69 -7.13
CA PRO A 535 -9.34 -22.94 -8.27
C PRO A 535 -9.66 -21.63 -9.00
N ARG A 536 -10.02 -21.75 -10.28
CA ARG A 536 -10.68 -20.66 -11.00
C ARG A 536 -12.00 -20.34 -10.30
N MET A 537 -12.24 -19.08 -9.94
CA MET A 537 -13.46 -18.66 -9.23
C MET A 537 -14.56 -18.24 -10.20
N VAL A 538 -14.18 -17.53 -11.26
CA VAL A 538 -15.04 -17.08 -12.38
C VAL A 538 -14.35 -17.32 -13.71
N THR A 539 -15.08 -17.37 -14.81
CA THR A 539 -14.47 -17.46 -16.14
C THR A 539 -13.69 -16.17 -16.50
N PRO A 540 -12.62 -16.24 -17.32
CA PRO A 540 -11.96 -15.05 -17.81
C PRO A 540 -12.94 -14.07 -18.48
N ARG A 541 -12.82 -12.78 -18.15
CA ARG A 541 -13.60 -11.72 -18.77
C ARG A 541 -13.02 -11.43 -20.17
N GLY A 542 -13.91 -11.32 -21.15
CA GLY A 542 -13.53 -11.14 -22.55
C GLY A 542 -12.63 -12.28 -23.02
N GLU A 543 -11.50 -11.93 -23.65
CA GLU A 543 -10.48 -12.88 -24.10
C GLU A 543 -9.23 -12.83 -23.22
N SER A 544 -9.31 -12.30 -21.99
CA SER A 544 -8.14 -12.17 -21.12
C SER A 544 -7.50 -13.53 -20.78
N ARG A 545 -6.16 -13.59 -20.75
CA ARG A 545 -5.36 -14.79 -20.46
C ARG A 545 -4.47 -14.61 -19.24
N SER A 546 -3.95 -15.69 -18.66
CA SER A 546 -2.93 -15.56 -17.62
C SER A 546 -1.56 -15.30 -18.24
N ASP A 547 -0.62 -14.72 -17.49
CA ASP A 547 0.76 -14.57 -17.95
C ASP A 547 1.39 -15.94 -18.28
N ASN A 548 1.04 -16.99 -17.54
CA ASN A 548 1.47 -18.37 -17.83
C ASN A 548 1.00 -18.84 -19.22
N ASP A 549 -0.28 -18.64 -19.55
CA ASP A 549 -0.81 -19.06 -20.87
C ASP A 549 -0.07 -18.36 -22.01
N ILE A 550 0.26 -17.08 -21.81
CA ILE A 550 0.98 -16.27 -22.81
C ILE A 550 2.41 -16.76 -23.00
N VAL A 551 3.16 -16.98 -21.92
CA VAL A 551 4.58 -17.40 -22.05
C VAL A 551 4.71 -18.83 -22.57
N PHE A 552 3.78 -19.74 -22.26
CA PHE A 552 3.77 -21.10 -22.81
C PHE A 552 3.44 -21.12 -24.31
N ASP A 553 2.47 -20.32 -24.77
CA ASP A 553 2.12 -20.18 -26.19
C ASP A 553 3.28 -19.54 -26.98
N LEU A 554 3.84 -18.44 -26.46
CA LEU A 554 5.03 -17.80 -27.06
C LEU A 554 6.24 -18.72 -27.10
N ALA A 555 6.49 -19.51 -26.05
CA ALA A 555 7.60 -20.46 -26.02
C ALA A 555 7.49 -21.46 -27.16
N THR A 556 6.31 -22.04 -27.38
CA THR A 556 6.07 -22.98 -28.49
C THR A 556 6.31 -22.30 -29.85
N ARG A 557 5.81 -21.08 -30.05
CA ARG A 557 6.01 -20.32 -31.31
C ARG A 557 7.48 -19.96 -31.57
N LEU A 558 8.28 -19.80 -30.52
CA LEU A 558 9.71 -19.52 -30.57
C LEU A 558 10.58 -20.79 -30.65
N GLY A 559 9.98 -21.97 -30.81
CA GLY A 559 10.71 -23.24 -30.91
C GLY A 559 11.22 -23.78 -29.58
N MET A 560 10.69 -23.30 -28.44
CA MET A 560 11.05 -23.70 -27.08
C MET A 560 10.02 -24.66 -26.46
N GLY A 561 9.26 -25.37 -27.31
CA GLY A 561 8.13 -26.22 -26.90
C GLY A 561 8.52 -27.30 -25.89
N GLU A 562 9.61 -28.03 -26.15
CA GLU A 562 10.07 -29.10 -25.25
C GLU A 562 10.40 -28.57 -23.84
N GLN A 563 11.09 -27.43 -23.74
CA GLN A 563 11.40 -26.78 -22.47
C GLN A 563 10.16 -26.26 -21.75
N PHE A 564 9.03 -26.12 -22.45
CA PHE A 564 7.74 -25.67 -21.94
C PHE A 564 6.65 -26.74 -22.05
N PHE A 565 7.04 -28.02 -22.02
CA PHE A 565 6.12 -29.16 -21.96
C PHE A 565 5.06 -29.13 -23.08
N ASP A 566 5.49 -28.73 -24.28
CA ASP A 566 4.70 -28.60 -25.50
C ASP A 566 3.48 -27.67 -25.30
N GLY A 567 3.66 -26.61 -24.52
CA GLY A 567 2.62 -25.64 -24.20
C GLY A 567 1.70 -26.04 -23.03
N SER A 568 1.95 -27.17 -22.36
CA SER A 568 1.11 -27.65 -21.26
C SER A 568 1.57 -27.14 -19.89
N LEU A 569 0.88 -26.11 -19.39
CA LEU A 569 1.09 -25.59 -18.02
C LEU A 569 0.87 -26.67 -16.95
N GLU A 570 -0.13 -27.54 -17.13
CA GLU A 570 -0.43 -28.62 -16.19
C GLU A 570 0.72 -29.62 -16.07
N ARG A 571 1.33 -30.02 -17.20
CA ARG A 571 2.54 -30.86 -17.19
C ARG A 571 3.70 -30.16 -16.48
N GLY A 572 3.86 -28.85 -16.68
CA GLY A 572 4.85 -28.04 -15.98
C GLY A 572 4.63 -28.02 -14.46
N TRP A 573 3.40 -27.81 -14.00
CA TRP A 573 3.06 -27.88 -12.58
C TRP A 573 3.21 -29.28 -12.00
N ASN A 574 2.86 -30.33 -12.74
CA ASN A 574 3.11 -31.72 -12.32
C ASN A 574 4.60 -32.02 -12.18
N HIS A 575 5.45 -31.46 -13.05
CA HIS A 575 6.90 -31.56 -12.90
C HIS A 575 7.38 -30.87 -11.61
N MET A 576 6.90 -29.66 -11.30
CA MET A 576 7.21 -28.97 -10.04
C MET A 576 6.79 -29.79 -8.81
N LEU A 577 5.62 -30.43 -8.87
CA LEU A 577 5.01 -31.20 -7.77
C LEU A 577 5.56 -32.63 -7.63
N ALA A 578 6.26 -33.17 -8.64
CA ALA A 578 6.73 -34.55 -8.64
C ALA A 578 7.52 -34.96 -7.38
N PRO A 579 8.41 -34.12 -6.80
CA PRO A 579 9.12 -34.45 -5.55
C PRO A 579 8.22 -34.62 -4.32
N LEU A 580 6.98 -34.13 -4.37
CA LEU A 580 5.98 -34.29 -3.31
C LEU A 580 5.06 -35.50 -3.50
N GLY A 581 5.22 -36.23 -4.62
CA GLY A 581 4.29 -37.29 -5.02
C GLY A 581 2.86 -36.75 -5.21
N LEU A 582 2.74 -35.53 -5.75
CA LEU A 582 1.47 -34.85 -5.99
C LEU A 582 1.32 -34.48 -7.46
N THR A 583 0.07 -34.38 -7.91
CA THR A 583 -0.31 -33.84 -9.21
C THR A 583 -1.31 -32.69 -9.03
N VAL A 584 -1.49 -31.90 -10.09
CA VAL A 584 -2.55 -30.88 -10.17
C VAL A 584 -3.93 -31.52 -9.99
N ALA A 585 -4.14 -32.74 -10.50
CA ALA A 585 -5.41 -33.46 -10.34
C ALA A 585 -5.71 -33.78 -8.86
N ASP A 586 -4.71 -34.21 -8.10
CA ASP A 586 -4.85 -34.45 -6.64
C ASP A 586 -5.24 -33.16 -5.92
N LEU A 587 -4.61 -32.03 -6.28
CA LEU A 587 -4.91 -30.73 -5.66
C LEU A 587 -6.29 -30.18 -6.04
N ARG A 588 -6.81 -30.48 -7.24
CA ARG A 588 -8.20 -30.12 -7.60
C ARG A 588 -9.24 -30.89 -6.77
N GLN A 589 -8.91 -32.11 -6.35
CA GLN A 589 -9.79 -32.93 -5.49
C GLN A 589 -9.71 -32.52 -4.01
N ALA A 590 -8.59 -31.93 -3.58
CA ALA A 590 -8.36 -31.49 -2.20
C ALA A 590 -8.75 -30.01 -1.99
N GLU A 591 -10.02 -29.74 -1.70
CA GLU A 591 -10.49 -28.38 -1.42
C GLU A 591 -9.74 -27.75 -0.23
N GLY A 592 -9.09 -26.60 -0.47
CA GLY A 592 -8.26 -25.92 0.54
C GLY A 592 -6.79 -26.36 0.55
N GLY A 593 -6.41 -27.36 -0.24
CA GLY A 593 -5.03 -27.83 -0.39
C GLY A 593 -4.67 -29.03 0.49
N VAL A 594 -3.45 -29.51 0.32
CA VAL A 594 -2.88 -30.68 0.99
C VAL A 594 -1.75 -30.24 1.90
N ARG A 595 -1.73 -30.76 3.13
CA ARG A 595 -0.61 -30.53 4.06
C ARG A 595 0.48 -31.57 3.89
N ARG A 596 1.72 -31.11 3.83
CA ARG A 596 2.96 -31.90 3.76
C ARG A 596 3.85 -31.44 4.89
N ARG A 597 3.96 -32.29 5.91
CA ARG A 597 4.66 -31.97 7.16
C ARG A 597 6.13 -31.67 6.87
N LEU A 598 6.67 -30.65 7.54
CA LEU A 598 8.07 -30.28 7.46
C LEU A 598 8.71 -30.37 8.85
N THR A 599 9.96 -30.82 8.91
CA THR A 599 10.71 -30.85 10.16
C THR A 599 11.32 -29.47 10.42
N HIS A 600 10.80 -28.78 11.43
CA HIS A 600 11.31 -27.49 11.86
C HIS A 600 12.33 -27.67 13.00
N ILE A 601 13.58 -27.29 12.74
CA ILE A 601 14.64 -27.22 13.75
C ILE A 601 15.16 -25.79 13.86
N ASP A 602 15.52 -25.39 15.06
CA ASP A 602 16.22 -24.13 15.34
C ASP A 602 17.73 -24.35 15.29
N ARG A 603 18.47 -23.25 15.14
CA ARG A 603 19.94 -23.21 15.07
C ARG A 603 20.50 -24.18 14.04
N LYS A 604 19.96 -24.18 12.83
CA LYS A 604 20.41 -25.06 11.73
C LYS A 604 21.90 -24.98 11.47
N TYR A 605 22.50 -23.80 11.68
CA TYR A 605 23.94 -23.58 11.57
C TYR A 605 24.76 -24.43 12.55
N ALA A 606 24.19 -24.84 13.68
CA ALA A 606 24.83 -25.68 14.69
C ALA A 606 24.51 -27.17 14.53
N ALA A 607 23.58 -27.54 13.65
CA ALA A 607 23.28 -28.93 13.34
C ALA A 607 24.41 -29.56 12.52
N PRO A 608 24.54 -30.90 12.51
CA PRO A 608 25.43 -31.58 11.59
C PRO A 608 25.12 -31.22 10.13
N PRO A 609 26.12 -31.23 9.22
CA PRO A 609 25.87 -31.02 7.80
C PRO A 609 24.86 -32.03 7.27
N ALA A 610 24.01 -31.61 6.32
CA ALA A 610 23.15 -32.54 5.60
C ALA A 610 23.99 -33.60 4.87
N ALA A 611 23.47 -34.83 4.73
CA ALA A 611 24.18 -35.95 4.08
C ALA A 611 24.62 -35.68 2.62
N THR A 612 24.06 -34.66 1.97
CA THR A 612 24.38 -34.20 0.61
C THR A 612 25.45 -33.12 0.55
N ALA A 613 25.88 -32.57 1.70
CA ALA A 613 27.03 -31.68 1.75
C ALA A 613 28.32 -32.51 1.62
N PRO A 614 29.35 -32.03 0.89
CA PRO A 614 30.62 -32.75 0.83
C PRO A 614 31.14 -32.96 2.25
N SER A 615 31.27 -34.22 2.67
CA SER A 615 31.92 -34.59 3.93
C SER A 615 33.33 -34.02 3.92
N PRO A 616 33.80 -33.39 5.01
CA PRO A 616 35.19 -32.98 5.08
C PRO A 616 36.06 -34.23 4.85
N PRO A 617 37.13 -34.14 4.03
CA PRO A 617 38.05 -35.26 3.87
C PRO A 617 38.58 -35.64 5.26
N ALA A 618 38.70 -36.94 5.52
CA ALA A 618 39.39 -37.45 6.70
C ALA A 618 40.89 -37.11 6.57
N GLY A 619 41.24 -35.86 6.86
CA GLY A 619 42.62 -35.38 6.88
C GLY A 619 43.28 -35.71 8.21
N GLU A 620 44.51 -36.20 8.16
CA GLU A 620 45.40 -36.35 9.30
C GLU A 620 45.54 -34.98 10.02
N GLY A 621 44.88 -34.82 11.17
CA GLY A 621 44.97 -33.60 11.98
C GLY A 621 43.66 -33.09 12.60
N ALA A 622 42.49 -33.63 12.24
CA ALA A 622 41.26 -33.30 12.96
C ALA A 622 41.29 -33.93 14.37
N PRO A 623 41.07 -33.16 15.46
CA PRO A 623 40.90 -33.75 16.78
C PRO A 623 39.74 -34.75 16.73
N VAL A 624 39.98 -36.00 17.12
CA VAL A 624 39.01 -37.13 17.13
C VAL A 624 37.75 -36.82 17.99
N THR A 625 37.69 -35.66 18.63
CA THR A 625 36.68 -35.19 19.58
C THR A 625 35.70 -34.12 19.05
N CYS A 626 35.86 -33.59 17.82
CA CYS A 626 35.06 -32.46 17.32
C CYS A 626 33.93 -32.89 16.37
N SER A 627 32.68 -32.47 16.64
CA SER A 627 31.54 -32.71 15.75
C SER A 627 31.47 -31.67 14.61
N PRO A 628 31.25 -32.08 13.35
CA PRO A 628 31.09 -31.14 12.24
C PRO A 628 29.74 -30.40 12.34
N VAL A 629 29.72 -29.17 11.83
CA VAL A 629 28.53 -28.29 11.85
C VAL A 629 28.22 -27.76 10.45
N ALA A 630 26.95 -27.51 10.17
CA ALA A 630 26.49 -26.96 8.90
C ALA A 630 27.05 -25.55 8.64
N GLY A 631 27.16 -24.73 9.70
CA GLY A 631 27.59 -23.33 9.62
C GLY A 631 26.62 -22.44 8.85
N PHE A 632 27.07 -21.22 8.55
CA PHE A 632 26.35 -20.27 7.70
C PHE A 632 26.80 -20.41 6.24
N ALA A 633 25.97 -20.00 5.28
CA ALA A 633 26.32 -19.98 3.85
C ALA A 633 27.16 -18.74 3.50
N THR A 634 28.23 -18.52 4.27
CA THR A 634 29.22 -17.46 4.14
C THR A 634 30.60 -18.08 3.92
N GLU A 635 31.59 -17.28 3.49
CA GLU A 635 32.94 -17.80 3.21
C GLU A 635 33.61 -18.37 4.46
N SER A 636 33.43 -17.71 5.61
CA SER A 636 33.95 -18.19 6.89
C SER A 636 33.10 -19.29 7.53
N ARG A 637 31.94 -19.66 6.95
CA ARG A 637 30.91 -20.51 7.59
C ARG A 637 30.38 -19.98 8.94
N ARG A 638 30.60 -18.69 9.20
CA ARG A 638 30.18 -17.95 10.39
C ARG A 638 29.46 -16.68 9.96
N VAL A 639 28.74 -16.03 10.88
CA VAL A 639 28.19 -14.70 10.61
C VAL A 639 29.35 -13.72 10.37
N GLU A 640 29.31 -13.01 9.25
CA GLU A 640 30.35 -12.11 8.78
C GLU A 640 30.15 -10.71 9.37
N LEU A 641 30.75 -10.43 10.54
CA LEU A 641 30.85 -9.06 11.06
C LEU A 641 31.79 -8.23 10.18
N TYR A 642 32.88 -8.86 9.74
CA TYR A 642 33.87 -8.34 8.80
C TYR A 642 33.84 -9.17 7.52
N SER A 643 33.52 -8.59 6.36
CA SER A 643 33.36 -9.36 5.11
C SER A 643 34.58 -9.25 4.19
N GLU A 644 35.39 -10.31 4.12
CA GLU A 644 36.51 -10.36 3.17
C GLU A 644 36.02 -10.37 1.70
N LEU A 645 34.83 -10.91 1.43
CA LEU A 645 34.18 -10.84 0.11
C LEU A 645 34.02 -9.40 -0.36
N LEU A 646 33.46 -8.52 0.49
CA LEU A 646 33.28 -7.11 0.14
C LEU A 646 34.62 -6.41 -0.10
N LEU A 647 35.61 -6.68 0.75
CA LEU A 647 36.97 -6.15 0.60
C LEU A 647 37.58 -6.52 -0.75
N ARG A 648 37.48 -7.79 -1.17
CA ARG A 648 38.04 -8.25 -2.46
C ARG A 648 37.38 -7.60 -3.68
N HIS A 649 36.16 -7.09 -3.53
CA HIS A 649 35.46 -6.33 -4.56
C HIS A 649 35.55 -4.80 -4.38
N GLY A 650 36.43 -4.32 -3.48
CA GLY A 650 36.68 -2.89 -3.29
C GLY A 650 35.68 -2.14 -2.40
N TYR A 651 34.82 -2.86 -1.69
CA TYR A 651 33.86 -2.28 -0.74
C TYR A 651 34.39 -2.36 0.70
N ASP A 652 33.85 -1.53 1.60
CA ASP A 652 34.22 -1.59 3.03
C ASP A 652 33.78 -2.94 3.64
N PRO A 653 34.72 -3.71 4.24
CA PRO A 653 34.42 -4.97 4.90
C PRO A 653 33.54 -4.81 6.16
N LEU A 654 33.55 -3.64 6.80
CA LEU A 654 32.68 -3.31 7.94
C LEU A 654 31.54 -2.40 7.48
N PRO A 655 30.34 -2.49 8.09
CA PRO A 655 29.29 -1.52 7.82
C PRO A 655 29.66 -0.14 8.36
N ASP A 656 29.28 0.90 7.61
CA ASP A 656 29.50 2.29 7.99
C ASP A 656 28.33 3.20 7.60
N HIS A 657 28.21 4.36 8.26
CA HIS A 657 27.24 5.38 7.82
C HIS A 657 27.82 6.19 6.67
N VAL A 658 27.23 6.02 5.49
CA VAL A 658 27.43 6.89 4.34
C VAL A 658 26.24 7.83 4.24
N GLU A 659 26.48 9.13 4.20
CA GLU A 659 25.41 10.11 4.02
C GLU A 659 24.72 9.90 2.65
N PRO A 660 23.37 9.88 2.56
CA PRO A 660 22.67 9.76 1.30
C PRO A 660 23.13 10.79 0.26
N ALA A 661 23.12 10.42 -1.02
CA ALA A 661 23.82 11.20 -2.06
C ALA A 661 23.14 12.53 -2.42
N ASP A 662 21.87 12.68 -2.00
CA ASP A 662 21.09 13.92 -1.96
C ASP A 662 20.92 14.38 -0.50
N SER A 663 21.99 14.34 0.29
CA SER A 663 22.21 15.09 1.52
C SER A 663 23.73 15.32 1.68
N PRO A 664 24.23 16.41 2.28
CA PRO A 664 23.72 17.09 3.48
C PRO A 664 22.90 18.37 3.18
N ARG A 665 22.28 18.93 4.23
CA ARG A 665 21.21 19.97 4.17
C ARG A 665 21.65 21.32 3.59
N ASP A 666 22.89 21.45 3.18
CA ASP A 666 23.63 22.72 3.10
C ASP A 666 24.51 22.86 1.85
N GLY A 667 24.25 22.10 0.78
CA GLY A 667 24.93 22.31 -0.51
C GLY A 667 24.76 23.74 -1.06
N ASP A 668 23.53 24.27 -1.04
CA ASP A 668 23.18 25.64 -1.51
C ASP A 668 21.95 26.25 -0.77
N GLY A 669 21.35 25.53 0.20
CA GLY A 669 20.09 25.92 0.87
C GLY A 669 18.81 25.90 -0.01
N ARG A 670 18.92 25.59 -1.31
CA ARG A 670 17.82 25.60 -2.28
C ARG A 670 16.70 24.59 -2.01
N TYR A 671 17.02 23.44 -1.40
CA TYR A 671 16.09 22.35 -1.09
C TYR A 671 16.26 21.92 0.37
N PRO A 672 15.66 22.64 1.34
CA PRO A 672 15.97 22.48 2.76
C PRO A 672 15.26 21.29 3.44
N LEU A 673 14.37 20.59 2.73
CA LEU A 673 13.55 19.51 3.28
C LEU A 673 13.99 18.16 2.74
N VAL A 674 13.77 17.10 3.52
CA VAL A 674 13.98 15.71 3.12
C VAL A 674 12.63 15.11 2.69
N LEU A 675 12.52 14.77 1.42
CA LEU A 675 11.41 14.06 0.83
C LEU A 675 11.55 12.55 1.06
N THR A 676 10.47 11.95 1.53
CA THR A 676 10.30 10.50 1.60
C THR A 676 8.88 10.12 1.21
N SER A 677 8.58 8.82 1.16
CA SER A 677 7.27 8.30 0.79
C SER A 677 6.82 7.19 1.74
N ALA A 678 5.54 6.79 1.67
CA ALA A 678 5.06 5.61 2.39
C ALA A 678 4.03 4.83 1.58
N LYS A 679 3.84 3.56 1.97
CA LYS A 679 2.82 2.70 1.36
C LYS A 679 1.42 3.04 1.91
N SER A 680 0.45 3.14 1.01
CA SER A 680 -0.97 3.33 1.36
C SER A 680 -1.59 2.01 1.88
N GLY A 681 -2.48 2.12 2.86
CA GLY A 681 -3.31 0.98 3.30
C GLY A 681 -4.43 0.63 2.31
N TYR A 682 -4.78 1.54 1.40
CA TYR A 682 -5.91 1.39 0.48
C TYR A 682 -5.49 0.99 -0.93
N TYR A 683 -4.30 1.41 -1.38
CA TYR A 683 -3.79 1.11 -2.73
C TYR A 683 -2.61 0.14 -2.71
N CYS A 684 -2.37 -0.53 -3.83
CA CYS A 684 -1.15 -1.31 -4.03
C CYS A 684 -0.31 -0.64 -5.11
N HIS A 685 0.85 -0.07 -4.74
CA HIS A 685 1.71 0.66 -5.67
C HIS A 685 0.94 1.72 -6.48
N SER A 686 0.99 1.64 -7.81
CA SER A 686 0.26 2.52 -8.73
C SER A 686 -1.14 2.02 -9.09
N GLN A 687 -1.64 0.94 -8.48
CA GLN A 687 -2.88 0.25 -8.85
C GLN A 687 -4.05 0.56 -7.90
N HIS A 688 -5.24 0.16 -8.33
CA HIS A 688 -6.51 0.17 -7.57
C HIS A 688 -7.11 1.56 -7.28
N ARG A 689 -6.55 2.63 -7.84
CA ARG A 689 -7.07 4.00 -7.67
C ARG A 689 -8.35 4.27 -8.47
N SER A 690 -8.64 3.43 -9.45
CA SER A 690 -9.91 3.41 -10.18
C SER A 690 -11.04 2.71 -9.43
N LEU A 691 -10.77 1.96 -8.36
CA LEU A 691 -11.81 1.26 -7.60
C LEU A 691 -12.48 2.25 -6.65
N VAL A 692 -13.75 2.56 -6.89
CA VAL A 692 -14.61 3.48 -6.15
C VAL A 692 -14.60 3.18 -4.66
N SER A 693 -14.73 1.90 -4.27
CA SER A 693 -14.74 1.48 -2.86
C SER A 693 -13.46 1.88 -2.11
N LEU A 694 -12.31 1.88 -2.80
CA LEU A 694 -11.02 2.29 -2.25
C LEU A 694 -10.80 3.80 -2.42
N ARG A 695 -11.19 4.37 -3.56
CA ARG A 695 -11.01 5.77 -3.90
C ARG A 695 -11.77 6.71 -2.97
N LYS A 696 -12.97 6.32 -2.52
CA LYS A 696 -13.74 7.06 -1.52
C LYS A 696 -13.00 7.20 -0.18
N ARG A 697 -12.14 6.24 0.16
CA ARG A 697 -11.41 6.24 1.45
C ARG A 697 -10.15 7.11 1.42
N ASP A 698 -9.51 7.23 0.26
CA ASP A 698 -8.31 8.05 0.10
C ASP A 698 -8.28 8.77 -1.26
N PRO A 699 -9.06 9.86 -1.43
CA PRO A 699 -9.44 10.37 -2.74
C PRO A 699 -8.37 11.19 -3.48
N VAL A 700 -7.41 11.78 -2.76
CA VAL A 700 -6.49 12.77 -3.30
C VAL A 700 -5.03 12.43 -2.97
N PRO A 701 -4.06 12.81 -3.82
CA PRO A 701 -2.64 12.64 -3.53
C PRO A 701 -2.22 13.57 -2.39
N ARG A 702 -1.58 13.05 -1.34
CA ARG A 702 -1.21 13.84 -0.16
C ARG A 702 0.30 14.01 -0.01
N VAL A 703 0.67 15.10 0.65
CA VAL A 703 2.00 15.28 1.25
C VAL A 703 1.83 15.69 2.71
N ALA A 704 2.34 14.86 3.61
CA ALA A 704 2.34 15.11 5.04
C ALA A 704 3.53 15.99 5.42
N MET A 705 3.29 17.00 6.27
CA MET A 705 4.30 17.94 6.74
C MET A 705 4.00 18.42 8.16
N HIS A 706 5.02 18.92 8.86
CA HIS A 706 4.85 19.47 10.20
C HIS A 706 4.05 20.81 10.20
N PRO A 707 3.15 21.06 11.16
CA PRO A 707 2.38 22.30 11.25
C PRO A 707 3.24 23.58 11.32
N LEU A 708 4.41 23.53 11.97
CA LEU A 708 5.31 24.69 12.04
C LEU A 708 5.92 25.03 10.68
N LEU A 709 6.27 24.02 9.87
CA LEU A 709 6.70 24.22 8.49
C LEU A 709 5.57 24.83 7.67
N ALA A 710 4.36 24.28 7.76
CA ALA A 710 3.21 24.78 7.04
C ALA A 710 2.92 26.26 7.37
N ARG A 711 2.96 26.63 8.66
CA ARG A 711 2.80 28.02 9.12
C ARG A 711 3.87 28.95 8.54
N ARG A 712 5.16 28.54 8.55
CA ARG A 712 6.26 29.33 7.94
C ARG A 712 6.08 29.52 6.44
N ARG A 713 5.45 28.57 5.75
CA ARG A 713 5.22 28.59 4.29
C ARG A 713 3.84 29.13 3.88
N GLY A 714 2.99 29.56 4.82
CA GLY A 714 1.64 30.04 4.52
C GLY A 714 0.73 28.96 3.92
N ILE A 715 0.95 27.70 4.29
CA ILE A 715 0.21 26.51 3.85
C ILE A 715 -0.77 26.09 4.96
N ALA A 716 -2.01 25.76 4.60
CA ALA A 716 -2.94 25.12 5.52
C ALA A 716 -3.29 23.69 5.08
N ALA A 717 -3.91 22.92 5.98
CA ALA A 717 -4.44 21.61 5.66
C ALA A 717 -5.43 21.70 4.49
N GLY A 718 -5.27 20.81 3.51
CA GLY A 718 -6.14 20.75 2.33
C GLY A 718 -5.71 21.63 1.15
N ASP A 719 -4.72 22.52 1.32
CA ASP A 719 -4.18 23.28 0.19
C ASP A 719 -3.50 22.37 -0.83
N TRP A 720 -3.62 22.67 -2.12
CA TRP A 720 -2.65 22.16 -3.08
C TRP A 720 -1.31 22.85 -2.85
N VAL A 721 -0.24 22.05 -2.84
CA VAL A 721 1.15 22.47 -2.69
C VAL A 721 1.97 21.88 -3.81
N ARG A 722 3.00 22.59 -4.24
CA ARG A 722 4.01 22.08 -5.16
C ARG A 722 5.22 21.63 -4.37
N VAL A 723 5.66 20.41 -4.64
CA VAL A 723 6.93 19.87 -4.19
C VAL A 723 7.89 19.97 -5.36
N ARG A 724 9.03 20.62 -5.14
CA ARG A 724 10.08 20.81 -6.14
C ARG A 724 11.37 20.17 -5.67
N THR A 725 12.05 19.48 -6.56
CA THR A 725 13.39 18.91 -6.33
C THR A 725 14.34 19.43 -7.40
N ARG A 726 15.60 18.96 -7.40
CA ARG A 726 16.53 19.24 -8.50
C ARG A 726 16.08 18.62 -9.84
N THR A 727 15.20 17.62 -9.79
CA THR A 727 14.77 16.84 -10.95
C THR A 727 13.47 17.35 -11.54
N GLY A 728 12.51 17.74 -10.71
CA GLY A 728 11.17 18.06 -11.20
C GLY A 728 10.28 18.77 -10.20
N THR A 729 9.01 18.91 -10.58
CA THR A 729 7.94 19.49 -9.76
C THR A 729 6.68 18.67 -9.91
N ALA A 730 5.99 18.41 -8.81
CA ALA A 730 4.70 17.73 -8.75
C ALA A 730 3.84 18.35 -7.63
N ARG A 731 2.52 18.22 -7.75
CA ARG A 731 1.58 18.79 -6.78
C ARG A 731 0.87 17.74 -5.94
N PHE A 732 0.59 18.09 -4.69
CA PHE A 732 -0.06 17.25 -3.69
C PHE A 732 -0.99 18.09 -2.82
N VAL A 733 -1.89 17.45 -2.10
CA VAL A 733 -2.73 18.08 -1.07
C VAL A 733 -2.03 18.03 0.28
N ALA A 734 -1.86 19.19 0.92
CA ALA A 734 -1.19 19.31 2.20
C ALA A 734 -1.96 18.58 3.32
N GLN A 735 -1.25 17.72 4.05
CA GLN A 735 -1.70 17.09 5.28
C GLN A 735 -0.78 17.51 6.42
N LEU A 736 -1.35 18.02 7.50
CA LEU A 736 -0.56 18.46 8.66
C LEU A 736 -0.41 17.30 9.66
N GLN A 737 0.82 17.00 10.06
CA GLN A 737 1.15 15.91 10.98
C GLN A 737 2.18 16.40 12.01
N ALA A 738 1.75 16.58 13.26
CA ALA A 738 2.56 17.19 14.33
C ALA A 738 3.68 16.29 14.89
N ASP A 739 3.59 15.00 14.61
CA ASP A 739 4.55 13.97 15.01
C ASP A 739 5.63 13.72 13.94
N LEU A 740 5.69 14.51 12.87
CA LEU A 740 6.79 14.48 11.90
C LEU A 740 7.89 15.47 12.30
N GLN A 741 9.15 15.15 12.00
CA GLN A 741 10.22 16.14 12.10
C GLN A 741 9.96 17.31 11.14
N GLU A 742 10.25 18.54 11.59
CA GLU A 742 9.94 19.76 10.84
C GLU A 742 10.50 19.84 9.42
N HIS A 743 11.61 19.14 9.17
CA HIS A 743 12.33 19.15 7.91
C HIS A 743 12.08 17.88 7.08
N VAL A 744 11.17 17.00 7.49
CA VAL A 744 10.80 15.78 6.76
C VAL A 744 9.39 15.95 6.21
N VAL A 745 9.23 15.66 4.92
CA VAL A 745 7.91 15.61 4.27
C VAL A 745 7.69 14.23 3.65
N VAL A 746 6.46 13.72 3.76
CA VAL A 746 6.09 12.37 3.30
C VAL A 746 5.03 12.49 2.22
N ALA A 747 5.40 12.24 0.97
CA ALA A 747 4.47 12.31 -0.16
C ALA A 747 3.97 10.91 -0.57
N ASP A 748 2.71 10.84 -0.99
CA ASP A 748 2.16 9.63 -1.59
C ASP A 748 2.79 9.37 -2.97
N TYR A 749 2.92 8.10 -3.35
CA TYR A 749 3.46 7.69 -4.65
C TYR A 749 2.44 6.87 -5.45
N GLY A 750 2.62 6.77 -6.77
CA GLY A 750 1.81 5.94 -7.67
C GLY A 750 0.51 6.58 -8.17
N TRP A 751 0.38 7.90 -8.12
CA TRP A 751 -0.81 8.63 -8.59
C TRP A 751 -0.74 8.92 -10.09
N TRP A 752 -1.73 8.41 -10.84
CA TRP A 752 -1.92 8.66 -12.28
C TRP A 752 -3.38 8.34 -12.69
N GLN A 753 -3.95 7.30 -12.08
CA GLN A 753 -5.22 6.71 -12.50
C GLN A 753 -6.44 7.55 -12.11
N ALA A 754 -7.40 7.70 -13.03
CA ALA A 754 -8.70 8.30 -12.80
C ALA A 754 -9.67 7.35 -12.07
N CYS A 755 -10.75 7.90 -11.53
CA CYS A 755 -11.92 7.18 -11.02
C CYS A 755 -13.19 7.97 -11.44
N PRO A 756 -13.60 7.83 -12.72
CA PRO A 756 -14.65 8.66 -13.30
C PRO A 756 -16.01 8.45 -12.63
N GLU A 757 -16.29 7.29 -12.06
CA GLU A 757 -17.54 6.97 -11.36
C GLU A 757 -17.85 7.91 -10.20
N ILE A 758 -16.84 8.53 -9.61
CA ILE A 758 -17.00 9.52 -8.55
C ILE A 758 -16.27 10.82 -8.89
N GLY A 759 -16.12 11.08 -10.20
CA GLY A 759 -15.66 12.33 -10.81
C GLY A 759 -14.21 12.72 -10.51
N TYR A 760 -13.35 11.77 -10.13
CA TYR A 760 -11.92 12.06 -9.92
C TYR A 760 -11.16 11.79 -11.21
N ASP A 761 -10.47 12.81 -11.71
CA ASP A 761 -9.64 12.70 -12.90
C ASP A 761 -8.31 11.99 -12.62
N GLY A 762 -7.63 11.60 -13.70
CA GLY A 762 -6.26 11.12 -13.67
C GLY A 762 -5.26 12.27 -13.59
N PHE A 763 -4.00 11.93 -13.34
CA PHE A 763 -2.89 12.88 -13.30
C PHE A 763 -1.85 12.52 -14.37
N PRO A 764 -1.26 13.51 -15.06
CA PRO A 764 -0.12 13.24 -15.93
C PRO A 764 1.07 12.73 -15.09
N VAL A 765 1.90 11.88 -15.72
CA VAL A 765 3.09 11.31 -15.07
C VAL A 765 4.28 12.29 -15.01
N LEU A 766 4.24 13.35 -15.80
CA LEU A 766 5.24 14.42 -15.86
C LEU A 766 4.59 15.80 -15.73
N GLY A 767 5.41 16.79 -15.38
CA GLY A 767 5.02 18.20 -15.32
C GLY A 767 4.32 18.64 -14.03
N ALA A 768 4.23 19.95 -13.84
CA ALA A 768 3.76 20.58 -12.60
C ALA A 768 2.28 20.30 -12.26
N ALA A 769 1.47 19.90 -13.24
CA ALA A 769 0.08 19.49 -13.02
C ALA A 769 -0.05 18.04 -12.49
N GLY A 770 1.03 17.25 -12.56
CA GLY A 770 1.07 15.87 -12.13
C GLY A 770 1.18 15.69 -10.62
N SER A 771 0.88 14.49 -10.15
CA SER A 771 1.05 14.05 -8.75
C SER A 771 1.92 12.80 -8.66
N ASN A 772 2.77 12.59 -9.66
CA ASN A 772 3.67 11.45 -9.72
C ASN A 772 4.94 11.72 -8.90
N TYR A 773 5.02 11.13 -7.69
CA TYR A 773 6.20 11.21 -6.82
C TYR A 773 7.50 10.90 -7.57
N ASN A 774 7.46 9.92 -8.46
CA ASN A 774 8.62 9.43 -9.18
C ASN A 774 9.25 10.46 -10.12
N ALA A 775 8.47 11.43 -10.60
CA ALA A 775 8.98 12.54 -11.41
C ALA A 775 9.82 13.55 -10.60
N LEU A 776 9.84 13.41 -9.27
CA LEU A 776 10.68 14.21 -8.37
C LEU A 776 12.05 13.58 -8.09
N ILE A 777 12.26 12.32 -8.47
CA ILE A 777 13.43 11.53 -8.05
C ILE A 777 14.34 11.25 -9.26
N SER A 778 15.65 11.32 -9.02
CA SER A 778 16.66 10.86 -10.00
C SER A 778 17.44 9.66 -9.48
N ALA A 779 17.84 8.78 -10.39
CA ALA A 779 18.73 7.66 -10.15
C ALA A 779 20.15 7.89 -10.72
N ASP A 780 20.55 9.14 -10.96
CA ASP A 780 21.92 9.49 -11.36
C ASP A 780 22.98 9.12 -10.31
N LYS A 781 22.56 9.03 -9.04
CA LYS A 781 23.34 8.45 -7.94
C LYS A 781 22.58 7.25 -7.36
N ALA A 782 23.30 6.18 -7.08
CA ALA A 782 22.76 4.94 -6.54
C ALA A 782 23.74 4.28 -5.56
N ASP A 783 23.26 3.35 -4.76
CA ASP A 783 24.09 2.50 -3.91
C ASP A 783 25.04 1.66 -4.78
N PRO A 784 26.36 1.68 -4.49
CA PRO A 784 27.37 1.17 -5.40
C PRO A 784 27.37 -0.36 -5.52
N ILE A 785 26.74 -1.07 -4.60
CA ILE A 785 26.64 -2.53 -4.65
C ILE A 785 25.32 -2.91 -5.33
N SER A 786 24.23 -2.33 -4.89
CA SER A 786 22.87 -2.76 -5.24
C SER A 786 22.24 -2.06 -6.43
N GLY A 787 22.74 -0.87 -6.78
CA GLY A 787 22.04 0.06 -7.66
C GLY A 787 20.77 0.66 -7.02
N SER A 788 20.57 0.55 -5.70
CA SER A 788 19.42 1.16 -5.03
C SER A 788 19.44 2.67 -5.14
N ILE A 789 18.28 3.26 -5.43
CA ILE A 789 18.13 4.68 -5.78
C ILE A 789 17.43 5.45 -4.64
N PRO A 790 17.59 6.79 -4.54
CA PRO A 790 17.06 7.60 -3.43
C PRO A 790 15.56 7.87 -3.56
N MET A 791 14.76 6.81 -3.70
CA MET A 791 13.29 6.89 -3.62
C MET A 791 12.81 7.32 -2.24
N ARG A 792 13.70 7.32 -1.26
CA ARG A 792 13.60 7.92 0.07
C ARG A 792 14.88 8.72 0.30
N SER A 793 14.80 9.81 1.07
CA SER A 793 15.90 10.75 1.36
C SER A 793 16.40 11.57 0.16
N PHE A 794 15.47 12.18 -0.58
CA PHE A 794 15.79 13.14 -1.64
C PHE A 794 15.52 14.57 -1.16
N LEU A 795 16.34 15.57 -1.49
CA LEU A 795 16.03 16.94 -1.07
C LEU A 795 14.89 17.54 -1.87
N CYS A 796 14.03 18.29 -1.19
CA CYS A 796 12.97 19.05 -1.80
C CYS A 796 12.76 20.42 -1.16
N ASP A 797 11.94 21.22 -1.82
CA ASP A 797 11.34 22.44 -1.33
C ASP A 797 9.83 22.37 -1.55
N ILE A 798 9.07 23.09 -0.73
CA ILE A 798 7.61 23.05 -0.76
C ILE A 798 7.01 24.44 -0.67
N GLU A 799 6.06 24.71 -1.56
CA GLU A 799 5.31 25.97 -1.60
C GLU A 799 3.82 25.69 -1.79
N ARG A 800 2.97 26.62 -1.35
CA ARG A 800 1.56 26.60 -1.73
C ARG A 800 1.48 26.72 -3.24
N ASP A 801 0.70 25.87 -3.89
CA ASP A 801 0.46 25.99 -5.33
C ASP A 801 -0.21 27.35 -5.61
N PRO A 802 0.34 28.21 -6.48
CA PRO A 802 -0.34 29.40 -6.97
C PRO A 802 -1.77 29.19 -7.47
N ALA A 803 -2.11 27.97 -7.94
CA ALA A 803 -3.49 27.63 -8.32
C ALA A 803 -4.42 27.40 -7.11
N SER A 804 -3.86 27.23 -5.90
CA SER A 804 -4.62 27.23 -4.65
C SER A 804 -5.05 28.64 -4.30
N ASP A 805 -6.36 28.87 -4.33
CA ASP A 805 -6.98 30.11 -3.86
C ASP A 805 -7.37 29.98 -2.37
N PRO A 806 -6.70 30.70 -1.45
CA PRO A 806 -7.01 30.63 -0.02
C PRO A 806 -8.45 31.06 0.30
N GLY A 807 -9.07 31.93 -0.51
CA GLY A 807 -10.46 32.36 -0.33
C GLY A 807 -11.48 31.27 -0.63
N ARG A 808 -11.07 30.24 -1.38
CA ARG A 808 -11.91 29.10 -1.78
C ARG A 808 -11.63 27.84 -0.96
N ARG A 809 -10.88 27.97 0.15
CA ARG A 809 -10.53 26.86 1.03
C ARG A 809 -11.75 26.39 1.82
N ALA A 810 -11.91 25.07 1.94
CA ALA A 810 -12.82 24.51 2.92
C ALA A 810 -12.38 24.91 4.34
N TRP A 811 -13.30 25.38 5.17
CA TRP A 811 -13.01 25.77 6.55
C TRP A 811 -13.22 24.58 7.51
N PRO A 812 -12.44 24.49 8.60
CA PRO A 812 -12.69 23.50 9.64
C PRO A 812 -13.92 23.87 10.47
N GLY A 813 -14.66 22.85 10.92
CA GLY A 813 -15.81 23.05 11.82
C GLY A 813 -16.95 23.84 11.16
N MET A 814 -17.45 24.85 11.87
CA MET A 814 -18.61 25.64 11.47
C MET A 814 -18.22 27.12 11.27
N ARG A 815 -18.82 27.78 10.28
CA ARG A 815 -18.64 29.20 9.94
C ARG A 815 -20.00 29.87 9.99
N ALA A 816 -20.03 31.14 10.38
CA ALA A 816 -21.29 31.88 10.54
C ALA A 816 -21.78 32.44 9.20
N PHE A 817 -23.09 32.32 8.96
CA PHE A 817 -23.78 32.73 7.73
C PHE A 817 -25.05 33.50 8.05
N GLN A 818 -25.46 34.34 7.12
CA GLN A 818 -26.76 35.00 7.12
C GLN A 818 -27.69 34.34 6.11
N VAL A 819 -28.95 34.16 6.47
CA VAL A 819 -30.02 33.78 5.54
C VAL A 819 -30.36 34.99 4.67
N THR A 820 -30.09 34.91 3.38
CA THR A 820 -30.32 36.04 2.45
C THR A 820 -31.65 35.94 1.72
N GLU A 821 -32.11 34.73 1.44
CA GLU A 821 -33.36 34.51 0.71
C GLU A 821 -34.09 33.28 1.23
N LEU A 822 -35.42 33.40 1.34
CA LEU A 822 -36.35 32.32 1.65
C LEU A 822 -37.42 32.26 0.56
N ARG A 823 -37.37 31.25 -0.30
CA ARG A 823 -38.33 31.10 -1.40
C ARG A 823 -39.22 29.89 -1.15
N ARG A 824 -40.49 30.15 -0.82
CA ARG A 824 -41.50 29.11 -0.68
C ARG A 824 -41.86 28.56 -2.06
N ARG A 825 -41.80 27.24 -2.19
CA ARG A 825 -42.19 26.49 -3.38
C ARG A 825 -43.40 25.60 -3.05
N PRO A 826 -44.15 25.16 -4.08
CA PRO A 826 -45.20 24.18 -3.89
C PRO A 826 -44.73 22.93 -3.11
N HIS A 827 -45.67 22.25 -2.44
CA HIS A 827 -45.45 21.00 -1.66
C HIS A 827 -44.58 21.15 -0.43
N ASP A 828 -44.73 22.28 0.25
CA ASP A 828 -44.07 22.58 1.51
C ASP A 828 -42.54 22.50 1.37
N VAL A 829 -42.01 22.94 0.23
CA VAL A 829 -40.57 23.05 -0.02
C VAL A 829 -40.16 24.50 0.18
N LEU A 830 -39.08 24.70 0.94
CA LEU A 830 -38.46 26.00 1.18
C LEU A 830 -37.04 25.97 0.65
N GLU A 831 -36.74 26.83 -0.32
CA GLU A 831 -35.37 27.12 -0.72
C GLU A 831 -34.79 28.19 0.21
N ILE A 832 -33.55 27.98 0.64
CA ILE A 832 -32.86 28.84 1.59
C ILE A 832 -31.49 29.15 1.02
N ALA A 833 -31.21 30.43 0.79
CA ALA A 833 -29.89 30.91 0.37
C ALA A 833 -29.14 31.50 1.56
N PHE A 834 -27.85 31.19 1.63
CA PHE A 834 -26.95 31.66 2.69
C PHE A 834 -25.77 32.42 2.11
N THR A 835 -25.34 33.49 2.76
CA THR A 835 -24.07 34.17 2.49
C THR A 835 -23.22 34.26 3.77
N PRO A 836 -21.89 34.18 3.67
CA PRO A 836 -21.05 34.21 4.85
C PRO A 836 -21.05 35.60 5.48
N LEU A 837 -21.14 35.67 6.81
CA LEU A 837 -21.23 36.95 7.54
C LEU A 837 -19.96 37.81 7.41
N ASP A 838 -18.81 37.17 7.19
CA ASP A 838 -17.53 37.83 6.96
C ASP A 838 -17.37 38.37 5.51
N GLY A 839 -18.36 38.14 4.64
CA GLY A 839 -18.35 38.56 3.23
C GLY A 839 -17.33 37.84 2.34
N GLY A 840 -16.63 36.83 2.86
CA GLY A 840 -15.59 36.09 2.13
C GLY A 840 -16.14 35.17 1.04
N GLU A 841 -15.27 34.65 0.18
CA GLU A 841 -15.65 33.63 -0.79
C GLU A 841 -15.92 32.27 -0.11
N LEU A 842 -16.58 31.39 -0.87
CA LEU A 842 -16.99 30.07 -0.43
C LEU A 842 -16.27 28.99 -1.24
N ALA A 843 -15.97 27.88 -0.57
CA ALA A 843 -15.36 26.73 -1.21
C ALA A 843 -16.26 26.17 -2.33
N PRO A 844 -15.71 25.79 -3.49
CA PRO A 844 -16.49 25.07 -4.50
C PRO A 844 -16.97 23.72 -3.91
N HIS A 845 -18.15 23.29 -4.33
CA HIS A 845 -18.65 21.95 -4.05
C HIS A 845 -18.61 21.10 -5.31
N ARG A 846 -18.79 19.79 -5.17
CA ARG A 846 -18.98 18.85 -6.28
C ARG A 846 -20.46 18.45 -6.36
N PRO A 847 -20.99 18.12 -7.55
CA PRO A 847 -22.39 17.70 -7.68
C PRO A 847 -22.75 16.56 -6.74
N GLY A 848 -23.83 16.72 -5.98
CA GLY A 848 -24.29 15.73 -4.97
C GLY A 848 -23.75 15.95 -3.56
N GLN A 849 -22.80 16.86 -3.35
CA GLN A 849 -22.35 17.23 -2.00
C GLN A 849 -23.39 18.02 -1.21
N HIS A 850 -23.22 18.00 0.11
CA HIS A 850 -24.10 18.65 1.06
C HIS A 850 -23.32 19.60 1.98
N ILE A 851 -24.05 20.51 2.62
CA ILE A 851 -23.54 21.31 3.75
C ILE A 851 -24.18 20.83 5.05
N THR A 852 -23.49 21.05 6.16
CA THR A 852 -24.02 20.80 7.50
C THR A 852 -24.51 22.13 8.07
N LEU A 853 -25.80 22.24 8.38
CA LEU A 853 -26.45 23.42 8.94
C LEU A 853 -26.71 23.21 10.44
N ARG A 854 -26.30 24.17 11.27
CA ARG A 854 -26.55 24.21 12.72
C ARG A 854 -27.31 25.47 13.09
N VAL A 855 -28.31 25.29 13.95
CA VAL A 855 -29.17 26.35 14.49
C VAL A 855 -29.11 26.30 16.03
N PRO A 856 -28.94 27.44 16.75
CA PRO A 856 -28.80 27.50 18.20
C PRO A 856 -29.98 26.89 19.00
N ALA A 857 -29.69 26.35 20.19
CA ALA A 857 -30.65 25.64 21.06
C ALA A 857 -31.85 26.49 21.53
N ALA A 858 -31.62 27.78 21.85
CA ALA A 858 -32.68 28.71 22.24
C ALA A 858 -33.78 28.90 21.17
N ALA A 859 -33.46 28.63 19.90
CA ALA A 859 -34.41 28.73 18.79
C ALA A 859 -35.22 27.42 18.54
N ALA A 860 -34.80 26.32 19.18
CA ALA A 860 -35.32 24.96 19.05
C ALA A 860 -36.32 24.55 20.15
N ALA A 861 -36.18 25.10 21.36
CA ALA A 861 -36.95 24.69 22.55
C ALA A 861 -38.48 24.83 22.37
N ASP A 862 -38.95 25.85 21.64
CA ASP A 862 -40.40 26.07 21.47
C ASP A 862 -41.03 25.23 20.34
N ALA A 863 -40.29 24.39 19.62
CA ALA A 863 -40.80 23.64 18.45
C ALA A 863 -41.40 22.27 18.80
N MET A 864 -41.34 21.88 20.08
CA MET A 864 -41.97 20.66 20.60
C MET A 864 -43.40 20.96 21.08
N ALA A 865 -44.35 20.08 20.76
CA ALA A 865 -45.73 20.21 21.25
C ALA A 865 -45.76 20.31 22.79
N PRO A 866 -46.68 21.09 23.39
CA PRO A 866 -46.81 21.16 24.84
C PRO A 866 -47.17 19.76 25.36
N GLY A 867 -46.26 19.09 26.07
CA GLY A 867 -46.53 17.80 26.70
C GLY A 867 -45.48 16.69 26.54
N ALA A 868 -44.33 16.93 25.89
CA ALA A 868 -43.28 15.91 25.69
C ALA A 868 -42.00 16.14 26.52
N THR A 869 -42.11 16.77 27.69
CA THR A 869 -41.00 16.85 28.65
C THR A 869 -41.35 16.05 29.90
N SER A 870 -40.73 14.88 30.05
CA SER A 870 -40.43 14.36 31.38
C SER A 870 -39.57 15.40 32.09
N ALA A 871 -40.01 15.88 33.25
CA ALA A 871 -39.26 16.84 34.06
C ALA A 871 -37.80 16.40 34.26
N GLY A 872 -36.84 17.22 33.84
CA GLY A 872 -35.42 17.07 34.18
C GLY A 872 -34.38 16.97 33.06
N GLN A 873 -34.72 17.11 31.77
CA GLN A 873 -33.72 17.19 30.69
C GLN A 873 -33.52 18.64 30.22
N GLU A 874 -32.40 19.26 30.59
CA GLU A 874 -31.89 20.47 29.94
C GLU A 874 -31.62 20.17 28.45
N VAL A 875 -32.43 20.74 27.56
CA VAL A 875 -32.23 20.63 26.10
C VAL A 875 -31.38 21.81 25.64
N ASP A 876 -30.09 21.78 25.97
CA ASP A 876 -29.14 22.85 25.62
C ASP A 876 -28.35 22.57 24.31
N ALA A 877 -28.80 21.59 23.52
CA ALA A 877 -28.06 21.13 22.33
C ALA A 877 -28.61 21.75 21.03
N ALA A 878 -27.76 22.50 20.32
CA ALA A 878 -28.03 23.04 18.98
C ALA A 878 -28.49 21.97 17.98
N ILE A 879 -29.50 22.25 17.15
CA ILE A 879 -29.98 21.30 16.12
C ILE A 879 -29.02 21.35 14.94
N THR A 880 -28.50 20.19 14.52
CA THR A 880 -27.65 20.08 13.33
C THR A 880 -28.20 19.08 12.31
N ARG A 881 -28.22 19.46 11.02
CA ARG A 881 -28.66 18.60 9.89
C ARG A 881 -27.85 18.87 8.62
N ALA A 882 -27.68 17.83 7.79
CA ALA A 882 -27.08 17.95 6.48
C ALA A 882 -28.16 18.13 5.40
N TYR A 883 -27.88 19.00 4.42
CA TYR A 883 -28.75 19.24 3.26
C TYR A 883 -27.92 19.35 1.99
N SER A 884 -28.34 18.65 0.93
CA SER A 884 -27.73 18.76 -0.40
C SER A 884 -27.76 20.19 -0.89
N LEU A 885 -26.66 20.63 -1.47
CA LEU A 885 -26.64 21.84 -2.27
C LEU A 885 -27.46 21.61 -3.55
N ILE A 886 -28.16 22.64 -4.01
CA ILE A 886 -28.99 22.57 -5.23
C ILE A 886 -28.46 23.43 -6.38
N ASP A 887 -27.43 24.23 -6.12
CA ASP A 887 -26.81 25.11 -7.13
C ASP A 887 -25.73 24.37 -7.94
N ALA A 888 -25.45 24.89 -9.14
CA ALA A 888 -24.34 24.42 -9.98
C ALA A 888 -23.02 24.43 -9.19
N ALA A 889 -22.21 23.37 -9.29
CA ALA A 889 -20.98 23.17 -8.52
C ALA A 889 -19.89 24.20 -8.82
N ASP A 890 -19.58 24.41 -10.10
CA ASP A 890 -18.44 25.20 -10.59
C ASP A 890 -18.74 26.70 -10.76
N THR A 891 -19.52 27.29 -9.85
CA THR A 891 -19.76 28.74 -9.86
C THR A 891 -18.46 29.52 -9.54
N PRO A 892 -17.93 30.34 -10.46
CA PRO A 892 -16.76 31.17 -10.18
C PRO A 892 -17.04 32.18 -9.06
N ARG A 893 -16.08 32.38 -8.16
CA ARG A 893 -16.19 33.32 -7.01
C ARG A 893 -17.50 33.16 -6.22
N ARG A 894 -17.83 31.92 -5.86
CA ARG A 894 -19.06 31.59 -5.11
C ARG A 894 -19.15 32.43 -3.84
N ARG A 895 -20.31 33.08 -3.64
CA ARG A 895 -20.65 33.85 -2.43
C ARG A 895 -21.89 33.34 -1.71
N SER A 896 -22.62 32.40 -2.29
CA SER A 896 -23.78 31.79 -1.66
C SER A 896 -23.85 30.27 -1.82
N TYR A 897 -24.53 29.64 -0.87
CA TYR A 897 -25.02 28.28 -0.98
C TYR A 897 -26.53 28.29 -0.88
N THR A 898 -27.19 27.47 -1.69
CA THR A 898 -28.64 27.24 -1.60
C THR A 898 -28.93 25.78 -1.29
N ILE A 899 -29.88 25.56 -0.39
CA ILE A 899 -30.46 24.25 -0.09
C ILE A 899 -31.96 24.30 -0.31
N ALA A 900 -32.59 23.13 -0.44
CA ALA A 900 -34.04 22.99 -0.42
C ALA A 900 -34.48 22.01 0.66
N VAL A 901 -35.46 22.45 1.46
CA VAL A 901 -35.94 21.70 2.62
C VAL A 901 -37.44 21.49 2.51
N ARG A 902 -37.88 20.23 2.50
CA ARG A 902 -39.30 19.89 2.64
C ARG A 902 -39.72 19.91 4.11
N HIS A 903 -40.87 20.50 4.42
CA HIS A 903 -41.47 20.45 5.76
C HIS A 903 -41.83 18.99 6.08
N GLN A 904 -41.20 18.44 7.12
CA GLN A 904 -41.58 17.11 7.61
C GLN A 904 -42.64 17.31 8.67
N CYS A 905 -43.89 17.01 8.34
CA CYS A 905 -45.00 17.05 9.27
C CYS A 905 -46.00 15.94 8.94
N GLY A 906 -46.79 15.53 9.93
CA GLY A 906 -47.82 14.53 9.76
C GLY A 906 -48.59 14.29 11.05
N THR A 907 -49.35 13.20 11.08
CA THR A 907 -50.10 12.76 12.26
C THR A 907 -49.54 11.43 12.73
N ALA A 908 -49.18 11.34 14.00
CA ALA A 908 -48.69 10.12 14.62
C ALA A 908 -49.84 9.09 14.77
N PRO A 909 -49.56 7.79 14.95
CA PRO A 909 -50.59 6.75 15.08
C PRO A 909 -51.61 7.01 16.20
N ASN A 910 -51.24 7.81 17.20
CA ASN A 910 -52.09 8.26 18.31
C ASN A 910 -52.92 9.52 17.98
N GLY A 911 -52.98 9.95 16.72
CA GLY A 911 -53.72 11.14 16.27
C GLY A 911 -53.03 12.48 16.53
N GLN A 912 -51.86 12.50 17.18
CA GLN A 912 -51.15 13.75 17.49
C GLN A 912 -50.41 14.29 16.27
N PRO A 913 -50.56 15.58 15.91
CA PRO A 913 -49.73 16.19 14.88
C PRO A 913 -48.27 16.24 15.32
N TRP A 914 -47.35 15.95 14.40
CA TRP A 914 -45.91 16.04 14.62
C TRP A 914 -45.25 16.82 13.50
N GLN A 915 -44.13 17.46 13.82
CA GLN A 915 -43.23 18.04 12.83
C GLN A 915 -41.76 17.74 13.17
N GLY A 916 -40.91 17.69 12.15
CA GLY A 916 -39.47 17.52 12.33
C GLY A 916 -38.87 18.76 12.99
N ALA A 917 -38.00 18.58 13.97
CA ALA A 917 -37.43 19.68 14.74
C ALA A 917 -36.72 20.73 13.85
N MET A 918 -35.84 20.27 12.95
CA MET A 918 -35.13 21.17 12.03
C MET A 918 -36.04 21.74 10.93
N SER A 919 -36.74 20.88 10.18
CA SER A 919 -37.57 21.32 9.06
C SER A 919 -38.74 22.19 9.52
N GLY A 920 -39.34 21.90 10.67
CA GLY A 920 -40.35 22.74 11.31
C GLY A 920 -39.80 24.11 11.69
N HIS A 921 -38.62 24.17 12.32
CA HIS A 921 -37.95 25.45 12.62
C HIS A 921 -37.69 26.27 11.36
N LEU A 922 -37.10 25.66 10.32
CA LEU A 922 -36.79 26.35 9.06
C LEU A 922 -38.04 26.90 8.36
N HIS A 923 -39.16 26.18 8.39
CA HIS A 923 -40.40 26.60 7.70
C HIS A 923 -41.22 27.63 8.45
N THR A 924 -41.18 27.61 9.78
CA THR A 924 -42.09 28.42 10.62
C THR A 924 -41.38 29.62 11.26
N ARG A 925 -40.08 29.52 11.56
CA ARG A 925 -39.35 30.52 12.35
C ARG A 925 -38.23 31.23 11.63
N LEU A 926 -37.51 30.54 10.75
CA LEU A 926 -36.41 31.17 10.01
C LEU A 926 -36.94 32.37 9.21
N ARG A 927 -36.21 33.47 9.25
CA ARG A 927 -36.44 34.70 8.48
C ARG A 927 -35.18 35.07 7.70
N ALA A 928 -35.38 35.80 6.59
CA ALA A 928 -34.25 36.48 5.97
C ALA A 928 -33.65 37.48 6.96
N GLY A 929 -32.33 37.50 7.06
CA GLY A 929 -31.57 38.24 8.06
C GLY A 929 -31.05 37.38 9.22
N ASP A 930 -31.65 36.21 9.50
CA ASP A 930 -31.25 35.34 10.60
C ASP A 930 -29.83 34.79 10.42
N HIS A 931 -29.15 34.56 11.54
CA HIS A 931 -27.81 33.98 11.57
C HIS A 931 -27.87 32.46 11.82
N VAL A 932 -27.09 31.73 11.04
CA VAL A 932 -26.92 30.28 11.16
C VAL A 932 -25.46 29.91 11.04
N GLU A 933 -25.13 28.65 11.33
CA GLU A 933 -23.77 28.15 11.17
C GLU A 933 -23.72 27.02 10.14
N LEU A 934 -22.77 27.09 9.21
CA LEU A 934 -22.56 26.08 8.18
C LEU A 934 -21.17 25.42 8.28
N GLY A 935 -21.14 24.11 8.07
CA GLY A 935 -19.91 23.39 7.74
C GLY A 935 -19.60 23.49 6.24
N ALA A 936 -18.34 23.34 5.87
CA ALA A 936 -17.92 23.34 4.46
C ALA A 936 -18.59 22.21 3.66
N PRO A 937 -18.75 22.36 2.34
CA PRO A 937 -19.27 21.29 1.48
C PRO A 937 -18.50 19.98 1.69
N SER A 938 -19.25 18.90 1.87
CA SER A 938 -18.71 17.57 2.14
C SER A 938 -19.62 16.48 1.57
N GLY A 939 -19.19 15.23 1.70
CA GLY A 939 -19.93 14.06 1.22
C GLY A 939 -19.24 13.31 0.07
N ASN A 940 -19.50 12.00 0.02
CA ASN A 940 -18.91 11.05 -0.92
C ASN A 940 -19.88 10.64 -2.05
N PHE A 941 -21.14 11.08 -1.98
CA PHE A 941 -22.12 10.92 -3.05
C PHE A 941 -21.90 12.00 -4.10
N VAL A 942 -20.89 11.79 -4.94
CA VAL A 942 -20.52 12.74 -5.98
C VAL A 942 -20.90 12.19 -7.35
N LEU A 943 -21.61 13.01 -8.14
CA LEU A 943 -21.99 12.66 -9.50
C LEU A 943 -20.95 13.19 -10.50
N PRO A 944 -20.52 12.37 -11.46
CA PRO A 944 -19.49 12.76 -12.40
C PRO A 944 -20.06 13.57 -13.56
N THR A 945 -19.45 14.73 -13.84
CA THR A 945 -19.81 15.57 -14.98
C THR A 945 -19.32 15.03 -16.32
N ARG A 946 -18.42 14.04 -16.29
CA ARG A 946 -17.91 13.28 -17.44
C ARG A 946 -17.90 11.81 -17.08
N SER A 947 -18.48 10.97 -17.93
CA SER A 947 -18.49 9.52 -17.72
C SER A 947 -18.53 8.81 -19.07
N PRO A 948 -17.72 7.77 -19.28
CA PRO A 948 -17.83 6.93 -20.47
C PRO A 948 -19.09 6.05 -20.43
N GLN A 949 -19.70 5.87 -19.25
CA GLN A 949 -20.96 5.12 -19.09
C GLN A 949 -22.19 6.04 -18.94
N PRO A 950 -23.38 5.58 -19.37
CA PRO A 950 -24.66 6.20 -19.05
C PRO A 950 -24.88 6.43 -17.55
N ILE A 951 -25.59 7.51 -17.20
CA ILE A 951 -25.94 7.86 -15.82
C ILE A 951 -27.46 7.73 -15.63
N VAL A 952 -27.89 6.93 -14.65
CA VAL A 952 -29.30 6.73 -14.31
C VAL A 952 -29.55 7.23 -12.89
N LEU A 953 -30.46 8.17 -12.75
CA LEU A 953 -30.80 8.85 -11.50
C LEU A 953 -32.20 8.42 -11.06
N PHE A 954 -32.35 8.02 -9.80
CA PHE A 954 -33.62 7.71 -9.17
C PHE A 954 -33.89 8.67 -8.02
N ALA A 955 -34.86 9.57 -8.22
CA ALA A 955 -35.26 10.55 -7.22
C ALA A 955 -36.62 10.19 -6.62
N GLY A 956 -36.77 10.29 -5.30
CA GLY A 956 -38.06 10.21 -4.61
C GLY A 956 -38.38 11.52 -3.87
N GLY A 957 -39.42 12.24 -4.28
CA GLY A 957 -39.84 13.50 -3.66
C GLY A 957 -38.72 14.54 -3.57
N ILE A 958 -38.37 14.98 -2.36
CA ILE A 958 -37.28 15.97 -2.14
C ILE A 958 -35.87 15.37 -2.35
N GLY A 959 -35.76 14.06 -2.55
CA GLY A 959 -34.52 13.39 -2.94
C GLY A 959 -33.96 13.82 -4.30
N ILE A 960 -34.67 14.66 -5.04
CA ILE A 960 -34.19 15.29 -6.29
C ILE A 960 -33.04 16.28 -6.08
N THR A 961 -32.91 16.84 -4.88
CA THR A 961 -31.97 17.95 -4.56
C THR A 961 -30.51 17.73 -4.98
N PRO A 962 -29.83 16.59 -4.69
CA PRO A 962 -28.46 16.37 -5.18
C PRO A 962 -28.38 16.28 -6.71
N PHE A 963 -29.42 15.77 -7.37
CA PHE A 963 -29.47 15.67 -8.83
C PHE A 963 -29.78 17.02 -9.48
N LEU A 964 -30.49 17.90 -8.79
CA LEU A 964 -30.70 19.27 -9.26
C LEU A 964 -29.36 20.00 -9.38
N ALA A 965 -28.52 19.95 -8.33
CA ALA A 965 -27.16 20.50 -8.42
C ALA A 965 -26.33 19.90 -9.56
N TYR A 966 -26.48 18.60 -9.82
CA TYR A 966 -25.81 17.93 -10.94
C TYR A 966 -26.28 18.43 -12.30
N LEU A 967 -27.59 18.48 -12.54
CA LEU A 967 -28.15 18.95 -13.80
C LEU A 967 -27.83 20.44 -14.03
N GLU A 968 -27.90 21.27 -12.99
CA GLU A 968 -27.48 22.67 -13.03
C GLU A 968 -26.00 22.82 -13.37
N THR A 969 -25.15 21.95 -12.80
CA THR A 969 -23.72 21.94 -13.13
C THR A 969 -23.50 21.62 -14.61
N LEU A 970 -24.19 20.62 -15.15
CA LEU A 970 -24.11 20.29 -16.58
C LEU A 970 -24.64 21.42 -17.46
N ALA A 971 -25.73 22.08 -17.06
CA ALA A 971 -26.33 23.17 -17.82
C ALA A 971 -25.45 24.42 -17.84
N ALA A 972 -24.68 24.66 -16.77
CA ALA A 972 -23.74 25.78 -16.65
C ALA A 972 -22.42 25.56 -17.40
N GLN A 973 -22.15 24.35 -17.91
CA GLN A 973 -20.93 24.09 -18.67
C GLN A 973 -20.93 24.78 -20.04
N PRO A 974 -19.75 25.18 -20.57
CA PRO A 974 -19.63 25.65 -21.94
C PRO A 974 -20.12 24.62 -22.96
N ASP A 975 -20.61 25.06 -24.12
CA ASP A 975 -21.15 24.19 -25.19
C ASP A 975 -20.22 23.03 -25.56
N ALA A 976 -18.93 23.31 -25.71
CA ALA A 976 -17.93 22.30 -26.04
C ALA A 976 -17.82 21.19 -24.97
N ALA A 977 -17.97 21.55 -23.68
CA ALA A 977 -17.97 20.57 -22.60
C ALA A 977 -19.30 19.79 -22.55
N ARG A 978 -20.43 20.47 -22.80
CA ARG A 978 -21.75 19.84 -22.90
C ARG A 978 -21.84 18.80 -24.02
N ALA A 979 -21.12 18.98 -25.12
CA ALA A 979 -21.05 17.97 -26.19
C ALA A 979 -20.47 16.62 -25.73
N THR A 980 -19.69 16.62 -24.65
CA THR A 980 -19.04 15.42 -24.08
C THR A 980 -19.67 14.96 -22.76
N MET A 981 -20.83 15.53 -22.38
CA MET A 981 -21.54 15.14 -21.17
C MET A 981 -22.05 13.69 -21.26
N PRO A 982 -22.21 12.98 -20.13
CA PRO A 982 -22.83 11.67 -20.16
C PRO A 982 -24.31 11.77 -20.53
N ARG A 983 -24.85 10.71 -21.14
CA ARG A 983 -26.29 10.53 -21.30
C ARG A 983 -26.93 10.29 -19.93
N VAL A 984 -27.98 11.05 -19.60
CA VAL A 984 -28.61 11.05 -18.27
C VAL A 984 -30.08 10.65 -18.36
N TRP A 985 -30.50 9.69 -17.52
CA TRP A 985 -31.90 9.36 -17.30
C TRP A 985 -32.30 9.73 -15.88
N LEU A 986 -33.33 10.55 -15.74
CA LEU A 986 -33.91 10.88 -14.45
C LEU A 986 -35.27 10.19 -14.29
N HIS A 987 -35.33 9.16 -13.45
CA HIS A 987 -36.56 8.54 -12.99
C HIS A 987 -37.03 9.23 -11.70
N TYR A 988 -38.07 10.07 -11.81
CA TYR A 988 -38.53 10.91 -10.71
C TYR A 988 -39.91 10.48 -10.17
N ALA A 989 -39.90 9.89 -8.98
CA ALA A 989 -41.10 9.41 -8.30
C ALA A 989 -41.67 10.44 -7.31
N ASN A 990 -42.97 10.70 -7.42
CA ASN A 990 -43.74 11.61 -6.58
C ASN A 990 -45.12 11.00 -6.24
N ARG A 991 -45.90 11.65 -5.35
CA ARG A 991 -47.21 11.12 -4.95
C ARG A 991 -48.25 11.27 -6.07
N SER A 992 -48.32 12.46 -6.64
CA SER A 992 -49.21 12.91 -7.70
C SER A 992 -48.49 13.90 -8.62
N ARG A 993 -49.05 14.20 -9.80
CA ARG A 993 -48.50 15.22 -10.73
C ARG A 993 -48.43 16.58 -10.06
N ALA A 994 -49.45 16.89 -9.26
CA ALA A 994 -49.46 18.11 -8.47
C ALA A 994 -48.22 18.17 -7.59
N SER A 995 -47.76 17.07 -6.97
CA SER A 995 -46.71 17.04 -5.93
C SER A 995 -45.24 17.11 -6.38
N VAL A 996 -44.97 17.34 -7.66
CA VAL A 996 -43.62 17.30 -8.22
C VAL A 996 -42.83 18.55 -7.79
N ALA A 997 -41.84 18.38 -6.92
CA ALA A 997 -40.96 19.49 -6.56
C ALA A 997 -40.07 19.88 -7.76
N PHE A 998 -39.90 21.19 -7.98
CA PHE A 998 -39.04 21.74 -9.06
C PHE A 998 -39.45 21.35 -10.49
N ALA A 999 -40.73 21.07 -10.75
CA ALA A 999 -41.19 20.65 -12.08
C ALA A 999 -40.82 21.65 -13.21
N ASP A 1000 -41.01 22.94 -12.95
CA ASP A 1000 -40.63 24.06 -13.82
C ASP A 1000 -39.12 24.06 -14.14
N ARG A 1001 -38.31 23.92 -13.10
CA ARG A 1001 -36.84 23.94 -13.21
C ARG A 1001 -36.30 22.72 -13.96
N ILE A 1002 -36.86 21.53 -13.70
CA ILE A 1002 -36.51 20.30 -14.41
C ILE A 1002 -36.89 20.39 -15.89
N GLN A 1003 -38.05 20.97 -16.21
CA GLN A 1003 -38.46 21.20 -17.59
C GLN A 1003 -37.50 22.15 -18.33
N ALA A 1004 -37.09 23.25 -17.69
CA ALA A 1004 -36.11 24.19 -18.25
C ALA A 1004 -34.73 23.53 -18.47
N LEU A 1005 -34.28 22.71 -17.52
CA LEU A 1005 -33.05 21.92 -17.66
C LEU A 1005 -33.15 20.90 -18.79
N GLY A 1006 -34.30 20.25 -18.95
CA GLY A 1006 -34.57 19.33 -20.08
C GLY A 1006 -34.49 20.01 -21.45
N ALA A 1007 -34.94 21.26 -21.56
CA ALA A 1007 -34.80 22.04 -22.79
C ALA A 1007 -33.33 22.44 -23.07
N THR A 1008 -32.51 22.57 -22.03
CA THR A 1008 -31.10 22.99 -22.12
C THR A 1008 -30.15 21.81 -22.33
N LEU A 1009 -30.51 20.63 -21.83
CA LEU A 1009 -29.66 19.43 -21.81
C LEU A 1009 -30.20 18.37 -22.78
N PRO A 1010 -29.74 18.33 -24.04
CA PRO A 1010 -30.29 17.42 -25.05
C PRO A 1010 -30.06 15.93 -24.74
N ALA A 1011 -29.08 15.62 -23.88
CA ALA A 1011 -28.78 14.26 -23.45
C ALA A 1011 -29.50 13.85 -22.14
N LEU A 1012 -30.44 14.67 -21.63
CA LEU A 1012 -31.27 14.37 -20.46
C LEU A 1012 -32.63 13.79 -20.88
N THR A 1013 -32.95 12.60 -20.38
CA THR A 1013 -34.29 11.99 -20.47
C THR A 1013 -34.94 11.99 -19.10
N VAL A 1014 -36.11 12.62 -18.96
CA VAL A 1014 -36.87 12.65 -17.69
C VAL A 1014 -38.10 11.75 -17.79
N ARG A 1015 -38.29 10.87 -16.80
CA ARG A 1015 -39.46 9.98 -16.66
C ARG A 1015 -40.10 10.18 -15.29
N HIS A 1016 -41.38 10.52 -15.29
CA HIS A 1016 -42.14 10.74 -14.06
C HIS A 1016 -42.92 9.50 -13.62
N TYR A 1017 -43.01 9.30 -12.30
CA TYR A 1017 -43.76 8.21 -11.68
C TYR A 1017 -44.66 8.74 -10.56
N TYR A 1018 -45.91 8.27 -10.51
CA TYR A 1018 -46.92 8.72 -9.56
C TYR A 1018 -47.58 7.55 -8.82
N SER A 1019 -47.54 7.57 -7.49
CA SER A 1019 -48.19 6.52 -6.68
C SER A 1019 -49.72 6.58 -6.74
N ASP A 1020 -50.29 7.78 -6.97
CA ASP A 1020 -51.72 7.97 -7.20
C ASP A 1020 -52.11 7.47 -8.60
N ALA A 1021 -53.05 6.52 -8.65
CA ALA A 1021 -53.46 5.86 -9.88
C ALA A 1021 -54.21 6.79 -10.85
N SER A 1022 -54.80 7.89 -10.34
CA SER A 1022 -55.58 8.84 -11.14
C SER A 1022 -54.73 9.72 -12.08
N ASP A 1023 -53.43 9.84 -11.79
CA ASP A 1023 -52.49 10.70 -12.53
C ASP A 1023 -51.62 9.95 -13.56
N ALA A 1024 -51.74 8.62 -13.66
CA ALA A 1024 -50.95 7.80 -14.59
C ALA A 1024 -51.51 7.89 -16.03
N HIS A 1025 -50.86 8.67 -16.89
CA HIS A 1025 -51.18 8.82 -18.33
C HIS A 1025 -50.16 8.05 -19.21
N SER A 1026 -50.41 7.96 -20.53
CA SER A 1026 -49.49 7.31 -21.48
C SER A 1026 -48.09 7.95 -21.41
N GLY A 1027 -47.10 7.15 -20.97
CA GLY A 1027 -45.71 7.59 -20.78
C GLY A 1027 -45.28 7.83 -19.32
N SER A 1028 -46.19 7.82 -18.35
CA SER A 1028 -45.88 7.87 -16.90
C SER A 1028 -46.12 6.52 -16.22
N GLY A 1029 -45.21 6.08 -15.35
CA GLY A 1029 -45.32 4.79 -14.65
C GLY A 1029 -45.90 4.94 -13.23
N ARG A 1030 -46.54 3.89 -12.70
CA ARG A 1030 -47.11 3.93 -11.34
C ARG A 1030 -46.06 3.87 -10.23
N TYR A 1031 -44.95 3.17 -10.46
CA TYR A 1031 -43.86 3.04 -9.50
C TYR A 1031 -42.51 3.10 -10.21
N ALA A 1032 -41.58 3.92 -9.68
CA ALA A 1032 -40.19 3.87 -10.09
C ALA A 1032 -39.54 2.63 -9.46
N GLY A 1033 -39.40 1.56 -10.26
CA GLY A 1033 -38.78 0.31 -9.85
C GLY A 1033 -37.66 -0.08 -10.81
N ALA A 1034 -36.91 -1.13 -10.47
CA ALA A 1034 -35.85 -1.63 -11.34
C ALA A 1034 -36.36 -1.93 -12.75
N ALA A 1035 -37.57 -2.47 -12.92
CA ALA A 1035 -38.18 -2.77 -14.22
C ALA A 1035 -38.35 -1.55 -15.16
N ALA A 1036 -38.24 -0.32 -14.64
CA ALA A 1036 -38.26 0.89 -15.46
C ALA A 1036 -36.97 1.14 -16.25
N VAL A 1037 -35.88 0.45 -15.88
CA VAL A 1037 -34.58 0.54 -16.55
C VAL A 1037 -34.56 -0.43 -17.73
N ASP A 1038 -34.23 0.10 -18.91
CA ASP A 1038 -34.05 -0.72 -20.12
C ASP A 1038 -32.85 -1.67 -19.96
N ASP A 1039 -32.98 -2.91 -20.44
CA ASP A 1039 -31.87 -3.88 -20.46
C ASP A 1039 -30.65 -3.33 -21.22
N ALA A 1040 -30.85 -2.46 -22.22
CA ALA A 1040 -29.77 -1.80 -22.94
C ALA A 1040 -28.90 -0.90 -22.04
N LEU A 1041 -29.48 -0.27 -21.01
CA LEU A 1041 -28.71 0.53 -20.04
C LEU A 1041 -27.87 -0.36 -19.12
N ILE A 1042 -28.41 -1.52 -18.74
CA ILE A 1042 -27.68 -2.52 -17.95
C ILE A 1042 -26.53 -3.11 -18.78
N ALA A 1043 -26.79 -3.43 -20.06
CA ALA A 1043 -25.77 -3.93 -20.99
C ALA A 1043 -24.67 -2.90 -21.27
N GLN A 1044 -25.01 -1.60 -21.33
CA GLN A 1044 -24.06 -0.49 -21.41
C GLN A 1044 -23.37 -0.18 -20.07
N ARG A 1045 -23.64 -0.98 -19.03
CA ARG A 1045 -23.09 -0.86 -17.68
C ARG A 1045 -23.28 0.56 -17.12
N ALA A 1046 -24.52 1.07 -17.18
CA ALA A 1046 -24.88 2.35 -16.60
C ALA A 1046 -24.50 2.45 -15.11
N ARG A 1047 -24.31 3.67 -14.61
CA ARG A 1047 -24.15 3.96 -13.18
C ARG A 1047 -25.45 4.46 -12.60
N PHE A 1048 -25.86 3.87 -11.48
CA PHE A 1048 -27.14 4.15 -10.85
C PHE A 1048 -26.93 5.00 -9.60
N TYR A 1049 -27.62 6.14 -9.52
CA TYR A 1049 -27.56 7.05 -8.38
C TYR A 1049 -28.96 7.20 -7.80
N LEU A 1050 -29.13 6.89 -6.53
CA LEU A 1050 -30.42 6.82 -5.86
C LEU A 1050 -30.47 7.80 -4.69
N CYS A 1051 -31.52 8.60 -4.62
CA CYS A 1051 -31.77 9.48 -3.48
C CYS A 1051 -33.29 9.63 -3.25
N GLY A 1052 -33.76 9.25 -2.06
CA GLY A 1052 -35.18 9.26 -1.75
C GLY A 1052 -35.53 8.46 -0.50
N PRO A 1053 -36.79 7.99 -0.37
CA PRO A 1053 -37.20 7.14 0.72
C PRO A 1053 -36.45 5.79 0.72
N THR A 1054 -36.02 5.32 1.89
CA THR A 1054 -35.28 4.04 2.04
C THR A 1054 -36.01 2.84 1.43
N PRO A 1055 -37.34 2.65 1.59
CA PRO A 1055 -38.03 1.52 0.96
C PRO A 1055 -37.92 1.51 -0.57
N MET A 1056 -38.01 2.69 -1.20
CA MET A 1056 -37.86 2.84 -2.64
C MET A 1056 -36.43 2.47 -3.09
N MET A 1057 -35.41 3.05 -2.42
CA MET A 1057 -34.02 2.80 -2.79
C MET A 1057 -33.62 1.34 -2.61
N ARG A 1058 -34.10 0.69 -1.52
CA ARG A 1058 -33.90 -0.73 -1.27
C ARG A 1058 -34.53 -1.58 -2.37
N ALA A 1059 -35.81 -1.35 -2.70
CA ALA A 1059 -36.51 -2.11 -3.73
C ALA A 1059 -35.86 -1.97 -5.12
N ILE A 1060 -35.40 -0.76 -5.48
CA ILE A 1060 -34.67 -0.52 -6.73
C ILE A 1060 -33.32 -1.24 -6.71
N THR A 1061 -32.56 -1.13 -5.62
CA THR A 1061 -31.25 -1.77 -5.49
C THR A 1061 -31.37 -3.29 -5.61
N GLU A 1062 -32.27 -3.91 -4.85
CA GLU A 1062 -32.54 -5.35 -4.90
C GLU A 1062 -32.97 -5.78 -6.31
N GLY A 1063 -33.85 -5.02 -6.96
CA GLY A 1063 -34.30 -5.31 -8.31
C GLY A 1063 -33.21 -5.14 -9.38
N LEU A 1064 -32.31 -4.15 -9.25
CA LEU A 1064 -31.18 -3.96 -10.17
C LEU A 1064 -30.15 -5.07 -10.01
N VAL A 1065 -29.84 -5.46 -8.76
CA VAL A 1065 -28.94 -6.59 -8.46
C VAL A 1065 -29.51 -7.90 -9.00
N ALA A 1066 -30.81 -8.15 -8.81
CA ALA A 1066 -31.49 -9.32 -9.36
C ALA A 1066 -31.45 -9.34 -10.91
N ARG A 1067 -31.39 -8.17 -11.55
CA ARG A 1067 -31.20 -8.02 -13.00
C ARG A 1067 -29.72 -7.98 -13.43
N GLY A 1068 -28.80 -8.20 -12.50
CA GLY A 1068 -27.38 -8.38 -12.78
C GLY A 1068 -26.52 -7.13 -12.74
N VAL A 1069 -27.03 -6.02 -12.22
CA VAL A 1069 -26.22 -4.82 -11.94
C VAL A 1069 -25.33 -5.10 -10.72
N PRO A 1070 -24.00 -4.93 -10.81
CA PRO A 1070 -23.14 -5.08 -9.65
C PRO A 1070 -23.45 -4.04 -8.57
N SER A 1071 -23.45 -4.43 -7.30
CA SER A 1071 -23.78 -3.53 -6.18
C SER A 1071 -22.87 -2.30 -6.10
N PHE A 1072 -21.60 -2.41 -6.48
CA PHE A 1072 -20.65 -1.30 -6.51
C PHE A 1072 -20.88 -0.29 -7.66
N ASP A 1073 -21.77 -0.59 -8.62
CA ASP A 1073 -22.23 0.36 -9.65
C ASP A 1073 -23.52 1.12 -9.24
N ILE A 1074 -24.04 0.82 -8.04
CA ILE A 1074 -25.24 1.41 -7.46
C ILE A 1074 -24.84 2.29 -6.27
N PHE A 1075 -25.01 3.60 -6.45
CA PHE A 1075 -24.71 4.61 -5.46
C PHE A 1075 -26.01 5.11 -4.85
N SER A 1076 -26.06 5.25 -3.53
CA SER A 1076 -27.23 5.80 -2.84
C SER A 1076 -26.84 6.78 -1.74
N GLU A 1077 -27.75 7.70 -1.44
CA GLU A 1077 -27.64 8.66 -0.34
C GLU A 1077 -29.02 8.88 0.30
N THR A 1078 -29.09 9.00 1.64
CA THR A 1078 -30.35 9.29 2.36
C THR A 1078 -30.15 10.45 3.35
N PHE A 1079 -30.88 11.54 3.11
CA PHE A 1079 -30.96 12.66 4.04
C PHE A 1079 -32.06 12.41 5.07
N ARG A 1080 -31.70 11.80 6.21
CA ARG A 1080 -32.63 11.57 7.34
C ARG A 1080 -32.17 12.27 8.61
N SER A 1081 -33.04 12.27 9.61
CA SER A 1081 -32.68 12.63 10.97
C SER A 1081 -31.83 11.51 11.60
N PRO A 1082 -30.75 11.81 12.37
CA PRO A 1082 -30.08 10.85 13.23
C PRO A 1082 -31.10 10.13 14.10
N ALA A 1083 -30.90 8.82 14.28
CA ALA A 1083 -31.71 8.03 15.19
C ALA A 1083 -31.63 8.59 16.61
N ARG A 1084 -32.76 8.59 17.33
CA ARG A 1084 -32.75 8.94 18.77
C ARG A 1084 -31.94 7.90 19.52
N VAL A 1085 -31.08 8.36 20.43
CA VAL A 1085 -30.33 7.49 21.34
C VAL A 1085 -31.32 7.00 22.40
N ASP A 1086 -31.83 5.80 22.24
CA ASP A 1086 -32.65 5.12 23.25
C ASP A 1086 -31.70 4.28 24.14
N LEU A 1087 -31.06 4.94 25.11
CA LEU A 1087 -30.22 4.31 26.12
C LEU A 1087 -30.50 4.93 27.49
N ASP A 1088 -30.38 4.12 28.53
CA ASP A 1088 -30.39 4.56 29.92
C ASP A 1088 -29.35 5.68 30.15
N PRO A 1089 -29.78 6.90 30.52
CA PRO A 1089 -28.88 8.03 30.80
C PRO A 1089 -27.83 7.74 31.87
N ALA A 1090 -28.09 6.78 32.77
CA ALA A 1090 -27.19 6.39 33.86
C ALA A 1090 -26.01 5.51 33.41
N ARG A 1091 -26.03 4.92 32.21
CA ARG A 1091 -24.91 4.10 31.71
C ARG A 1091 -23.70 4.97 31.40
N GLN A 1092 -22.56 4.55 31.92
CA GLN A 1092 -21.27 5.21 31.71
C GLN A 1092 -20.23 4.23 31.19
N TYR A 1093 -19.42 4.68 30.23
CA TYR A 1093 -18.29 3.93 29.69
C TYR A 1093 -17.10 4.85 29.50
N ALA A 1094 -15.89 4.35 29.75
CA ALA A 1094 -14.66 5.07 29.44
C ALA A 1094 -14.40 5.02 27.93
N VAL A 1095 -14.23 6.18 27.28
CA VAL A 1095 -13.91 6.28 25.86
C VAL A 1095 -12.58 7.00 25.65
N ARG A 1096 -11.64 6.36 24.94
CA ARG A 1096 -10.32 6.91 24.62
C ARG A 1096 -10.15 7.09 23.11
N PHE A 1097 -9.71 8.27 22.68
CA PHE A 1097 -9.38 8.60 21.29
C PHE A 1097 -7.85 8.52 21.11
N ALA A 1098 -7.36 7.47 20.47
CA ALA A 1098 -5.97 7.02 20.57
C ALA A 1098 -4.93 7.97 19.96
N ARG A 1099 -5.26 8.74 18.92
CA ARG A 1099 -4.32 9.68 18.26
C ARG A 1099 -4.42 11.10 18.81
N ALA A 1100 -5.56 11.46 19.38
CA ALA A 1100 -5.75 12.76 20.03
C ALA A 1100 -4.94 12.93 21.34
N GLY A 1101 -4.32 11.86 21.87
CA GLY A 1101 -3.46 11.93 23.05
C GLY A 1101 -4.20 12.22 24.37
N ASN A 1102 -5.54 12.19 24.37
CA ASN A 1102 -6.36 12.50 25.55
C ASN A 1102 -6.46 11.30 26.50
N ALA A 1103 -6.51 11.60 27.81
CA ALA A 1103 -6.93 10.65 28.84
C ALA A 1103 -8.35 10.13 28.56
N ALA A 1104 -8.67 8.91 29.01
CA ALA A 1104 -9.99 8.33 28.83
C ALA A 1104 -11.07 9.26 29.43
N ALA A 1105 -12.07 9.61 28.63
CA ALA A 1105 -13.17 10.48 29.04
C ALA A 1105 -14.45 9.65 29.24
N THR A 1106 -15.22 9.96 30.27
CA THR A 1106 -16.45 9.22 30.58
C THR A 1106 -17.58 9.64 29.65
N TRP A 1107 -18.02 8.71 28.80
CA TRP A 1107 -19.23 8.84 28.01
C TRP A 1107 -20.46 8.45 28.85
N SER A 1108 -21.59 9.13 28.67
CA SER A 1108 -22.89 8.71 29.22
C SER A 1108 -24.00 8.81 28.18
N GLY A 1109 -25.12 8.11 28.40
CA GLY A 1109 -26.28 8.10 27.49
C GLY A 1109 -26.79 9.51 27.13
N SER A 1110 -26.66 10.46 28.06
CA SER A 1110 -27.01 11.88 27.87
C SER A 1110 -26.13 12.63 26.85
N ARG A 1111 -24.90 12.15 26.60
CA ARG A 1111 -23.95 12.77 25.66
C ARG A 1111 -24.10 12.28 24.22
N GLY A 1112 -25.10 11.44 23.95
CA GLY A 1112 -25.48 11.04 22.61
C GLY A 1112 -24.47 10.13 21.91
N THR A 1113 -24.30 10.28 20.60
CA THR A 1113 -23.40 9.43 19.80
C THR A 1113 -21.93 9.67 20.14
N LEU A 1114 -21.05 8.74 19.75
CA LEU A 1114 -19.60 8.90 19.92
C LEU A 1114 -19.05 10.16 19.24
N LEU A 1115 -19.62 10.54 18.09
CA LEU A 1115 -19.32 11.82 17.44
C LEU A 1115 -19.73 13.01 18.30
N ALA A 1116 -20.97 13.05 18.80
CA ALA A 1116 -21.46 14.15 19.62
C ALA A 1116 -20.65 14.28 20.91
N PHE A 1117 -20.29 13.14 21.51
CA PHE A 1117 -19.41 13.08 22.66
C PHE A 1117 -18.03 13.66 22.36
N ALA A 1118 -17.39 13.26 21.25
CA ALA A 1118 -16.11 13.81 20.86
C ALA A 1118 -16.17 15.33 20.61
N GLU A 1119 -17.20 15.80 19.91
CA GLU A 1119 -17.42 17.23 19.68
C GLU A 1119 -17.62 18.01 20.99
N SER A 1120 -18.29 17.41 21.99
CA SER A 1120 -18.44 18.01 23.34
C SER A 1120 -17.11 18.16 24.08
N LEU A 1121 -16.09 17.40 23.69
CA LEU A 1121 -14.72 17.50 24.20
C LEU A 1121 -13.84 18.43 23.36
N GLY A 1122 -14.41 19.12 22.37
CA GLY A 1122 -13.67 19.94 21.41
C GLY A 1122 -12.89 19.13 20.35
N LEU A 1123 -13.13 17.82 20.24
CA LEU A 1123 -12.49 16.98 19.24
C LEU A 1123 -13.23 17.03 17.91
N ALA A 1124 -12.49 17.26 16.83
CA ALA A 1124 -13.02 17.20 15.47
C ALA A 1124 -12.87 15.77 14.92
N LEU A 1125 -13.96 14.99 14.97
CA LEU A 1125 -14.01 13.70 14.27
C LEU A 1125 -14.54 13.86 12.85
N PRO A 1126 -14.10 13.00 11.91
CA PRO A 1126 -14.69 12.92 10.59
C PRO A 1126 -16.22 12.73 10.68
N SER A 1127 -17.00 13.61 10.06
CA SER A 1127 -18.44 13.43 9.94
C SER A 1127 -18.98 14.21 8.74
N GLY A 1128 -19.92 13.59 8.01
CA GLY A 1128 -20.52 14.12 6.79
C GLY A 1128 -22.03 14.16 6.96
N CYS A 1129 -22.71 13.08 6.56
CA CYS A 1129 -24.17 12.99 6.63
C CYS A 1129 -24.74 12.95 8.08
N ARG A 1130 -23.89 12.63 9.07
CA ARG A 1130 -24.25 12.38 10.48
C ARG A 1130 -25.32 11.30 10.71
N VAL A 1131 -25.61 10.48 9.71
CA VAL A 1131 -26.56 9.35 9.76
C VAL A 1131 -25.96 8.01 9.33
N GLY A 1132 -24.63 7.94 9.27
CA GLY A 1132 -23.85 6.72 9.02
C GLY A 1132 -23.63 6.36 7.55
N GLN A 1133 -24.44 6.88 6.64
CA GLN A 1133 -24.49 6.38 5.26
C GLN A 1133 -23.34 6.82 4.35
N CYS A 1134 -22.86 8.05 4.50
CA CYS A 1134 -21.70 8.50 3.72
C CYS A 1134 -20.38 7.83 4.15
N GLU A 1135 -20.41 7.09 5.26
CA GLU A 1135 -19.29 6.44 5.95
C GLU A 1135 -18.10 7.34 6.28
N SER A 1136 -18.18 8.64 6.02
CA SER A 1136 -17.13 9.58 6.38
C SER A 1136 -16.84 9.63 7.88
N CYS A 1137 -17.75 9.13 8.73
CA CYS A 1137 -17.58 9.03 10.18
C CYS A 1137 -17.06 7.66 10.64
N ALA A 1138 -16.69 6.78 9.69
CA ALA A 1138 -16.09 5.49 9.94
C ALA A 1138 -14.72 5.65 10.61
N VAL A 1139 -14.62 5.08 11.80
CA VAL A 1139 -13.42 5.05 12.63
C VAL A 1139 -13.17 3.61 13.03
N ARG A 1140 -11.91 3.20 13.12
CA ARG A 1140 -11.58 1.87 13.61
C ARG A 1140 -11.73 1.79 15.13
N ILE A 1141 -12.40 0.77 15.60
CA ILE A 1141 -12.44 0.34 17.00
C ILE A 1141 -11.13 -0.41 17.26
N LEU A 1142 -10.34 0.07 18.22
CA LEU A 1142 -9.12 -0.59 18.67
C LEU A 1142 -9.43 -1.58 19.80
N GLU A 1143 -10.32 -1.20 20.72
CA GLU A 1143 -10.79 -2.03 21.82
C GLU A 1143 -12.24 -1.66 22.16
N GLY A 1144 -13.00 -2.63 22.69
CA GLY A 1144 -14.38 -2.42 23.12
C GLY A 1144 -15.43 -2.71 22.03
N ARG A 1145 -16.69 -2.40 22.34
CA ARG A 1145 -17.83 -2.63 21.46
C ARG A 1145 -18.73 -1.41 21.40
N VAL A 1146 -19.39 -1.25 20.25
CA VAL A 1146 -20.38 -0.21 20.00
C VAL A 1146 -21.70 -0.84 19.55
N ARG A 1147 -22.77 -0.05 19.58
CA ARG A 1147 -24.05 -0.35 18.95
C ARG A 1147 -24.38 0.76 17.97
N HIS A 1148 -24.75 0.41 16.74
CA HIS A 1148 -25.19 1.40 15.76
C HIS A 1148 -26.70 1.67 15.87
N LEU A 1149 -27.06 2.94 16.07
CA LEU A 1149 -28.44 3.37 16.34
C LEU A 1149 -29.39 3.21 15.15
N HIS A 1150 -28.86 3.04 13.94
CA HIS A 1150 -29.67 2.78 12.74
C HIS A 1150 -29.91 1.28 12.48
N GLY A 1151 -29.47 0.40 13.38
CA GLY A 1151 -29.76 -1.05 13.32
C GLY A 1151 -29.11 -1.80 12.16
N VAL A 1152 -28.18 -1.17 11.43
CA VAL A 1152 -27.35 -1.83 10.41
C VAL A 1152 -25.93 -1.73 10.91
N GLU A 1153 -25.30 -2.87 11.18
CA GLU A 1153 -23.89 -2.86 11.55
C GLU A 1153 -23.04 -2.63 10.29
N PRO A 1154 -21.91 -1.89 10.38
CA PRO A 1154 -20.95 -1.80 9.29
C PRO A 1154 -20.51 -3.18 8.85
N GLU A 1155 -20.19 -3.35 7.56
CA GLU A 1155 -19.68 -4.63 7.03
C GLU A 1155 -18.37 -5.09 7.72
N ASP A 1156 -17.65 -4.16 8.34
CA ASP A 1156 -16.47 -4.42 9.14
C ASP A 1156 -16.82 -4.23 10.63
N PRO A 1157 -16.84 -5.28 11.46
CA PRO A 1157 -17.21 -5.17 12.88
C PRO A 1157 -16.21 -4.32 13.68
N ASP A 1158 -14.99 -4.15 13.18
CA ASP A 1158 -13.97 -3.26 13.75
C ASP A 1158 -14.19 -1.79 13.36
N VAL A 1159 -15.23 -1.48 12.57
CA VAL A 1159 -15.53 -0.11 12.16
C VAL A 1159 -16.74 0.40 12.93
N CYS A 1160 -16.56 1.59 13.50
CA CYS A 1160 -17.57 2.36 14.18
C CYS A 1160 -17.91 3.58 13.31
N LEU A 1161 -19.16 3.68 12.87
CA LEU A 1161 -19.70 4.92 12.33
C LEU A 1161 -20.02 5.84 13.51
N THR A 1162 -19.01 6.57 13.99
CA THR A 1162 -19.08 7.39 15.23
C THR A 1162 -20.30 8.32 15.29
N CYS A 1163 -20.77 8.78 14.14
CA CYS A 1163 -21.95 9.60 14.00
C CYS A 1163 -23.29 8.91 14.29
N GLN A 1164 -23.30 7.58 14.39
CA GLN A 1164 -24.45 6.75 14.68
C GLN A 1164 -24.15 5.63 15.69
N ALA A 1165 -22.99 5.65 16.32
CA ALA A 1165 -22.57 4.63 17.25
C ALA A 1165 -22.59 5.15 18.69
N VAL A 1166 -22.93 4.27 19.61
CA VAL A 1166 -22.84 4.47 21.06
C VAL A 1166 -22.05 3.32 21.67
N PRO A 1167 -21.20 3.56 22.68
CA PRO A 1167 -20.43 2.49 23.32
C PRO A 1167 -21.37 1.55 24.08
N THR A 1168 -21.04 0.26 24.07
CA THR A 1168 -21.68 -0.77 24.91
C THR A 1168 -20.72 -1.39 25.93
N THR A 1169 -19.45 -1.03 25.84
CA THR A 1169 -18.38 -1.29 26.81
C THR A 1169 -17.46 -0.08 26.86
N ASP A 1170 -16.47 -0.08 27.74
CA ASP A 1170 -15.31 0.80 27.60
C ASP A 1170 -14.71 0.62 26.19
N LEU A 1171 -14.29 1.72 25.57
CA LEU A 1171 -14.03 1.82 24.14
C LEU A 1171 -12.76 2.59 23.83
N VAL A 1172 -11.97 2.10 22.89
CA VAL A 1172 -10.80 2.81 22.33
C VAL A 1172 -10.98 2.94 20.82
N LEU A 1173 -10.90 4.17 20.30
CA LEU A 1173 -11.06 4.51 18.88
C LEU A 1173 -9.75 5.00 18.26
N ASP A 1174 -9.47 4.63 17.01
CA ASP A 1174 -8.29 5.03 16.22
C ASP A 1174 -8.45 6.44 15.59
N THR A 1175 -8.60 7.46 16.44
CA THR A 1175 -8.87 8.86 16.04
C THR A 1175 -8.01 9.87 16.75
#